data_AF-A0A6L7Z1W8-F1
#
_entry.id   AF-A0A6L7Z1W8-F1
#
_cell.length_a   1.000
_cell.length_b   1.000
_cell.length_c   1.000
_cell.angle_alpha   90.00
_cell.angle_beta   90.00
_cell.angle_gamma   90.00
#
_symmetry.space_group_name_H-M   'P 1'
#
loop_
_entity.id
_entity.type
_entity.pdbx_description
1 polymer ?
#
loop_
_entity_poly.entity_id
_entity_poly.type
_entity_poly.pdbx_seq_one_letter_code
_entity_poly.pdbx_strand_id
1 'polypeptide(L)'
;MHALIVGLDDAGHPPVHEQRDFIVVAERHTRSADDLGREDGLAAGVILTTGAGEGQECCRERRQKCLHGPEQRSRWFGLVRHEVDSFCSEGRSRSGRSKRKLAATGHIPPARHSGTGRPQLSSGAPTPLGEATAIATRSAQPCYWFLRTNRLNRRSAVPLPRRYAMSTRSRRSGPSAGLFLTGILLILGACEDGGTPPDYTPEELDAAKAELRDHRRLRTFEAGKLFGDEWVARAPHDAELRALYAYQLVGWGLSKEVHEQADAILADDPENPWGLYTSAYAHYADNEAELAHELAREAWEASPQPEFVFLYLRALSRADFEAAREFLASLDDETRGWPEVLRMEAEIESQARYELEDPTWADSMRATWAEFKERFPDHVLGYTRLANEAYNDRRLDEWASLMEAALELAPGSVEVRAQHWRGLWMSDLLPREERRPAVEAGMAAYLEASPETVEGLQSMASMYRQMEDEERAAELDARIVAIDPDGFHASWVRRTKMRAVDEGMREIVDEHGRDSPEYRAQLEAIRDAVHDYLAGPLYDDSFKGEAYLNLFSALRSMDPIPGEELAEAIRGMVEYERLNPHIVFGDAPLAMIDHTPYPLEAVDIIRAGAPRVFESLEDARSFFDTEGEWDGALRGTLSGIYDVIGWAHFKAGRTEDGRHTLERALAISAYDRNVRYHLGQVYEQLAAEAEENGDGEAATSWLDQAEDSYIAGFGASRGENPNETALEALYERRNGSREGIEEYLATLDERDRVRRHERILESRVEDAETYEPFELARLDGEMVNSSGLEGKVAVLHFWGTWCGPCIVELPEYQEFDERYRHDPEVHVFSISNDETNEIIEDFLAKNDYDFTVLVDDGYAERAAVRAWPTTWFVDRDGYIQFVQVGTALKLDEEFSWRVEALREDAGNH
;
A
#
# COMPACT_ATOMS: atom_id res chain seq x y z
N MET A 1 -20.50 -1.85 16.27
CA MET A 1 -20.91 -1.20 15.00
C MET A 1 -20.98 -2.19 13.85
N HIS A 2 -19.94 -2.99 13.57
CA HIS A 2 -19.96 -4.06 12.55
C HIS A 2 -21.27 -4.89 12.56
N ALA A 3 -21.68 -5.41 13.73
CA ALA A 3 -22.93 -6.16 13.88
C ALA A 3 -24.23 -5.36 13.61
N LEU A 4 -24.23 -4.04 13.81
CA LEU A 4 -25.36 -3.16 13.47
C LEU A 4 -25.52 -3.02 11.96
N ILE A 5 -24.41 -2.88 11.22
CA ILE A 5 -24.41 -2.73 9.75
C ILE A 5 -24.84 -4.04 9.07
N VAL A 6 -24.29 -5.18 9.51
CA VAL A 6 -24.67 -6.52 9.03
C VAL A 6 -26.10 -6.91 9.45
N GLY A 7 -26.68 -6.21 10.43
CA GLY A 7 -28.04 -6.40 10.91
C GLY A 7 -29.13 -5.55 10.24
N LEU A 8 -28.78 -4.65 9.30
CA LEU A 8 -29.75 -3.73 8.69
C LEU A 8 -30.66 -4.40 7.66
N ASP A 9 -31.91 -3.94 7.58
CA ASP A 9 -32.87 -4.34 6.54
C ASP A 9 -32.68 -3.61 5.19
N ASP A 10 -33.52 -3.92 4.21
CA ASP A 10 -33.50 -3.36 2.84
C ASP A 10 -33.85 -1.86 2.76
N ALA A 11 -34.13 -1.22 3.91
CA ALA A 11 -34.32 0.21 4.10
C ALA A 11 -33.44 0.78 5.27
N GLY A 12 -32.37 0.05 5.63
CA GLY A 12 -31.35 0.54 6.56
C GLY A 12 -31.71 0.52 8.04
N HIS A 13 -32.80 -0.14 8.46
CA HIS A 13 -33.21 -0.20 9.87
C HIS A 13 -32.51 -1.34 10.62
N PRO A 14 -32.01 -1.10 11.85
CA PRO A 14 -31.58 -2.20 12.72
C PRO A 14 -32.82 -2.96 13.24
N PRO A 15 -32.65 -4.22 13.69
CA PRO A 15 -33.75 -5.05 14.16
C PRO A 15 -34.57 -4.37 15.27
N VAL A 16 -35.88 -4.61 15.28
CA VAL A 16 -36.88 -3.95 16.16
C VAL A 16 -36.56 -4.03 17.68
N HIS A 17 -35.68 -4.95 18.09
CA HIS A 17 -35.19 -5.03 19.47
C HIS A 17 -34.08 -4.02 19.80
N GLU A 18 -33.17 -3.73 18.86
CA GLU A 18 -31.97 -2.90 19.08
C GLU A 18 -32.24 -1.40 18.97
N GLN A 19 -33.30 -1.00 18.25
CA GLN A 19 -33.75 0.40 18.12
C GLN A 19 -33.93 1.12 19.47
N ARG A 20 -34.19 0.39 20.56
CA ARG A 20 -34.34 0.96 21.90
C ARG A 20 -33.02 1.22 22.61
N ASP A 21 -32.03 0.35 22.40
CA ASP A 21 -30.71 0.51 23.03
C ASP A 21 -29.91 1.58 22.30
N PHE A 22 -30.12 1.75 20.98
CA PHE A 22 -29.54 2.82 20.16
C PHE A 22 -29.87 4.22 20.69
N ILE A 23 -31.14 4.47 21.06
CA ILE A 23 -31.58 5.74 21.66
C ILE A 23 -30.90 5.98 23.01
N VAL A 24 -30.78 4.94 23.86
CA VAL A 24 -30.20 5.06 25.21
C VAL A 24 -28.68 5.30 25.18
N VAL A 25 -27.98 4.87 24.12
CA VAL A 25 -26.57 5.23 23.90
C VAL A 25 -26.45 6.67 23.38
N ALA A 26 -27.26 7.07 22.39
CA ALA A 26 -27.24 8.44 21.86
C ALA A 26 -27.59 9.50 22.92
N GLU A 27 -28.66 9.30 23.70
CA GLU A 27 -29.08 10.21 24.79
C GLU A 27 -28.07 10.32 25.95
N ARG A 28 -27.08 9.42 26.02
CA ARG A 28 -26.00 9.47 27.02
C ARG A 28 -24.81 10.34 26.62
N HIS A 29 -24.57 10.53 25.32
CA HIS A 29 -23.44 11.30 24.81
C HIS A 29 -23.82 12.69 24.29
N THR A 30 -25.11 13.01 24.16
CA THR A 30 -25.62 14.33 23.71
C THR A 30 -25.89 15.34 24.84
N ARG A 31 -25.37 15.11 26.06
CA ARG A 31 -25.46 16.08 27.17
C ARG A 31 -24.14 16.83 27.35
N SER A 32 -24.15 18.14 27.04
CA SER A 32 -23.07 19.05 27.42
C SER A 32 -22.99 19.24 28.94
N ALA A 33 -21.90 19.85 29.42
CA ALA A 33 -21.52 19.87 30.83
C ALA A 33 -22.36 20.80 31.74
N ASP A 34 -23.17 21.71 31.18
CA ASP A 34 -23.74 22.84 31.92
C ASP A 34 -24.94 22.53 32.85
N ASP A 35 -25.66 21.42 32.65
CA ASP A 35 -26.98 21.21 33.27
C ASP A 35 -26.99 20.34 34.56
N LEU A 36 -25.82 20.09 35.17
CA LEU A 36 -25.70 19.30 36.41
C LEU A 36 -25.88 20.13 37.69
N GLY A 37 -27.01 20.82 37.77
CA GLY A 37 -27.33 21.84 38.77
C GLY A 37 -28.14 21.45 40.01
N ARG A 38 -28.36 20.16 40.37
CA ARG A 38 -28.78 19.69 41.74
C ARG A 38 -29.03 18.18 41.92
N GLU A 39 -28.46 17.64 43.00
CA GLU A 39 -28.98 16.67 44.00
C GLU A 39 -29.75 15.37 43.62
N ASP A 40 -29.27 14.26 44.20
CA ASP A 40 -30.01 13.09 44.73
C ASP A 40 -30.75 12.09 43.81
N GLY A 41 -29.97 11.26 43.12
CA GLY A 41 -29.67 9.91 43.64
C GLY A 41 -30.60 8.71 43.36
N LEU A 42 -30.06 7.72 42.65
CA LEU A 42 -30.20 6.27 42.95
C LEU A 42 -29.18 5.46 42.14
N ALA A 43 -28.68 4.35 42.70
CA ALA A 43 -27.61 3.55 42.10
C ALA A 43 -28.14 2.28 41.39
N ALA A 44 -27.55 1.95 40.24
CA ALA A 44 -27.69 0.65 39.58
C ALA A 44 -26.36 0.26 38.92
N GLY A 45 -25.70 -0.76 39.44
CA GLY A 45 -24.52 -1.37 38.83
C GLY A 45 -24.90 -2.60 38.00
N VAL A 46 -24.18 -2.86 36.91
CA VAL A 46 -24.30 -4.07 36.09
C VAL A 46 -22.99 -4.85 36.17
N ILE A 47 -23.10 -6.16 36.32
CA ILE A 47 -21.96 -7.08 36.41
C ILE A 47 -21.68 -7.63 35.01
N LEU A 48 -20.45 -7.46 34.52
CA LEU A 48 -19.96 -8.15 33.34
C LEU A 48 -19.51 -9.57 33.71
N THR A 49 -19.97 -10.57 32.97
CA THR A 49 -19.49 -11.96 33.05
C THR A 49 -18.95 -12.39 31.69
N THR A 50 -17.64 -12.48 31.56
CA THR A 50 -16.95 -13.03 30.38
C THR A 50 -17.19 -14.54 30.28
N GLY A 51 -17.58 -15.02 29.09
CA GLY A 51 -17.67 -16.45 28.77
C GLY A 51 -16.79 -16.78 27.58
N ALA A 52 -15.83 -17.68 27.76
CA ALA A 52 -14.97 -18.16 26.68
C ALA A 52 -15.72 -19.16 25.78
N GLY A 53 -15.31 -19.25 24.51
CA GLY A 53 -15.85 -20.20 23.54
C GLY A 53 -15.01 -21.48 23.45
N GLU A 54 -15.64 -22.63 23.65
CA GLU A 54 -15.20 -23.92 23.11
C GLU A 54 -16.25 -24.41 22.11
N GLY A 55 -15.82 -25.15 21.07
CA GLY A 55 -16.60 -25.32 19.83
C GLY A 55 -17.37 -26.65 19.68
N GLN A 56 -17.35 -27.14 18.43
CA GLN A 56 -18.05 -28.32 17.86
C GLN A 56 -19.52 -28.15 17.41
N GLU A 57 -19.65 -28.11 16.07
CA GLU A 57 -20.62 -28.82 15.22
C GLU A 57 -21.89 -29.46 15.82
N CYS A 58 -23.06 -29.22 15.21
CA CYS A 58 -23.67 -30.26 14.33
C CYS A 58 -24.90 -29.81 13.50
N CYS A 59 -25.07 -30.46 12.35
CA CYS A 59 -26.32 -30.77 11.63
C CYS A 59 -27.38 -29.68 11.29
N ARG A 60 -27.49 -29.37 9.99
CA ARG A 60 -28.72 -28.95 9.31
C ARG A 60 -29.81 -30.04 9.36
N GLU A 61 -31.10 -29.69 9.42
CA GLU A 61 -32.14 -30.09 8.42
C GLU A 61 -33.56 -29.53 8.67
N ARG A 62 -34.12 -28.88 7.63
CA ARG A 62 -35.53 -28.83 7.16
C ARG A 62 -36.71 -28.44 8.10
N ARG A 63 -37.28 -27.26 7.76
CA ARG A 63 -38.72 -26.99 7.43
C ARG A 63 -39.83 -27.41 8.41
N GLN A 64 -40.64 -26.41 8.86
CA GLN A 64 -42.03 -26.23 8.36
C GLN A 64 -42.62 -24.85 8.70
N LYS A 65 -43.85 -24.57 8.21
CA LYS A 65 -44.55 -23.27 8.26
C LYS A 65 -45.53 -23.15 9.44
N CYS A 66 -45.61 -21.96 10.05
CA CYS A 66 -46.82 -21.25 10.52
C CYS A 66 -46.40 -19.77 10.69
N LEU A 67 -47.02 -18.72 10.15
CA LEU A 67 -48.43 -18.27 10.10
C LEU A 67 -49.06 -17.88 11.45
N HIS A 68 -49.43 -16.59 11.53
CA HIS A 68 -50.25 -15.89 12.53
C HIS A 68 -49.61 -15.62 13.91
N GLY A 69 -49.58 -14.33 14.30
CA GLY A 69 -49.79 -13.87 15.68
C GLY A 69 -51.18 -13.23 15.78
N PRO A 70 -51.44 -12.25 16.67
CA PRO A 70 -50.72 -11.87 17.90
C PRO A 70 -51.60 -12.08 19.16
N GLU A 71 -51.07 -11.81 20.38
CA GLU A 71 -51.75 -11.06 21.48
C GLU A 71 -51.13 -11.29 22.90
N GLN A 72 -51.23 -10.24 23.73
CA GLN A 72 -51.38 -10.18 25.21
C GLN A 72 -50.51 -11.11 26.12
N ARG A 73 -49.50 -10.57 26.83
CA ARG A 73 -49.53 -9.73 28.08
C ARG A 73 -49.47 -10.51 29.43
N SER A 74 -48.27 -10.50 30.02
CA SER A 74 -47.96 -10.12 31.43
C SER A 74 -48.12 -11.10 32.61
N ARG A 75 -47.42 -10.75 33.72
CA ARG A 75 -47.55 -11.18 35.15
C ARG A 75 -47.09 -12.62 35.48
N TRP A 76 -46.25 -12.89 36.50
CA TRP A 76 -46.16 -12.33 37.88
C TRP A 76 -44.73 -12.43 38.51
N PHE A 77 -44.53 -11.77 39.66
CA PHE A 77 -43.34 -11.89 40.56
C PHE A 77 -43.41 -13.12 41.50
N GLY A 78 -42.27 -13.64 41.98
CA GLY A 78 -42.19 -14.83 42.86
C GLY A 78 -40.93 -14.97 43.74
N LEU A 79 -40.91 -14.24 44.86
CA LEU A 79 -39.97 -14.22 46.02
C LEU A 79 -39.19 -15.51 46.46
N VAL A 80 -37.95 -15.30 46.98
CA VAL A 80 -37.44 -15.61 48.37
C VAL A 80 -36.26 -16.60 48.68
N ARG A 81 -35.27 -16.08 49.47
CA ARG A 81 -34.30 -16.71 50.44
C ARG A 81 -33.02 -17.46 49.96
N HIS A 82 -31.82 -17.13 50.48
CA HIS A 82 -31.05 -17.58 51.71
C HIS A 82 -30.51 -19.03 51.61
N GLU A 83 -29.32 -19.44 52.10
CA GLU A 83 -28.28 -18.97 53.07
C GLU A 83 -26.85 -19.32 52.49
N VAL A 84 -25.72 -18.61 52.69
CA VAL A 84 -24.80 -18.34 53.86
C VAL A 84 -23.71 -19.42 54.12
N ASP A 85 -22.51 -18.98 54.56
CA ASP A 85 -21.29 -19.70 55.01
C ASP A 85 -20.41 -20.45 53.98
N SER A 86 -19.09 -20.66 54.16
CA SER A 86 -17.99 -19.93 54.88
C SER A 86 -16.61 -20.60 54.60
N PHE A 87 -15.46 -19.86 54.60
CA PHE A 87 -14.18 -20.20 55.30
C PHE A 87 -12.97 -19.25 54.97
N CYS A 88 -11.85 -19.43 55.69
CA CYS A 88 -10.57 -18.70 55.60
C CYS A 88 -9.52 -19.45 54.71
N SER A 89 -8.21 -19.13 54.55
CA SER A 89 -7.24 -18.36 55.36
C SER A 89 -5.87 -18.11 54.65
N GLU A 90 -5.16 -17.04 55.04
CA GLU A 90 -3.68 -16.80 54.91
C GLU A 90 -3.02 -16.76 53.49
N GLY A 91 -1.91 -16.02 53.23
CA GLY A 91 -1.26 -14.94 54.00
C GLY A 91 0.21 -14.63 53.62
N ARG A 92 0.62 -13.34 53.71
CA ARG A 92 2.01 -12.78 53.67
C ARG A 92 2.70 -12.67 52.28
N SER A 93 3.72 -11.82 52.03
CA SER A 93 4.03 -10.41 52.44
C SER A 93 5.37 -9.89 51.83
N ARG A 94 5.44 -8.62 51.36
CA ARG A 94 6.57 -7.62 51.47
C ARG A 94 8.02 -8.01 51.03
N SER A 95 9.02 -7.14 50.78
CA SER A 95 9.21 -5.70 50.38
C SER A 95 10.74 -5.42 50.38
N GLY A 96 11.38 -4.48 49.66
CA GLY A 96 10.94 -3.43 48.75
C GLY A 96 11.76 -2.12 48.93
N ARG A 97 12.26 -1.50 47.84
CA ARG A 97 13.11 -0.27 47.73
C ARG A 97 14.58 -0.36 48.19
N SER A 98 15.53 0.19 47.39
CA SER A 98 16.06 1.56 47.56
C SER A 98 17.25 1.93 46.63
N LYS A 99 17.57 3.22 46.50
CA LYS A 99 18.61 3.82 45.62
C LYS A 99 19.95 4.09 46.35
N ARG A 100 21.10 4.16 45.64
CA ARG A 100 22.14 5.22 45.82
C ARG A 100 23.30 5.22 44.79
N LYS A 101 23.99 6.37 44.68
CA LYS A 101 25.14 6.70 43.80
C LYS A 101 26.51 6.45 44.47
N LEU A 102 27.59 6.33 43.67
CA LEU A 102 29.00 6.83 43.84
C LEU A 102 29.97 5.97 42.95
N ALA A 103 31.21 6.33 42.59
CA ALA A 103 31.79 7.52 41.94
C ALA A 103 33.33 7.34 41.74
N ALA A 104 33.93 8.03 40.74
CA ALA A 104 35.33 8.52 40.65
C ALA A 104 36.54 7.64 40.14
N THR A 105 37.11 8.08 38.99
CA THR A 105 38.56 8.35 38.67
C THR A 105 39.67 7.26 38.61
N GLY A 106 40.53 7.28 37.57
CA GLY A 106 41.86 6.60 37.57
C GLY A 106 42.74 6.61 36.27
N HIS A 107 43.72 7.52 36.19
CA HIS A 107 44.79 7.78 35.17
C HIS A 107 45.48 6.69 34.28
N ILE A 108 45.61 7.02 32.97
CA ILE A 108 46.76 7.02 31.97
C ILE A 108 48.01 6.04 32.04
N PRO A 109 48.69 5.74 30.88
CA PRO A 109 49.64 4.60 30.66
C PRO A 109 51.16 5.04 30.69
N PRO A 110 52.17 4.77 29.78
CA PRO A 110 52.24 4.30 28.35
C PRO A 110 53.37 3.24 27.99
N ALA A 111 53.53 2.85 26.69
CA ALA A 111 54.80 2.91 25.87
C ALA A 111 55.15 1.78 24.81
N ARG A 112 55.33 2.21 23.55
CA ARG A 112 56.39 1.89 22.53
C ARG A 112 56.87 0.44 22.23
N HIS A 113 56.90 0.05 20.94
CA HIS A 113 58.15 0.02 20.13
C HIS A 113 57.98 -0.22 18.60
N SER A 114 58.88 0.44 17.86
CA SER A 114 59.40 0.31 16.46
C SER A 114 59.54 -1.10 15.82
N GLY A 115 59.61 -1.27 14.49
CA GLY A 115 59.49 -0.31 13.37
C GLY A 115 60.25 -0.71 12.06
N THR A 116 60.25 0.19 11.05
CA THR A 116 61.13 0.27 9.84
C THR A 116 61.11 -0.85 8.75
N GLY A 117 60.87 -0.47 7.47
CA GLY A 117 61.15 -1.34 6.30
C GLY A 117 60.64 -0.88 4.91
N ARG A 118 61.38 -0.03 4.18
CA ARG A 118 61.29 0.20 2.71
C ARG A 118 62.72 0.23 2.14
N PRO A 119 63.02 -0.38 0.97
CA PRO A 119 62.82 0.25 -0.36
C PRO A 119 62.08 -0.69 -1.36
N GLN A 120 61.42 -0.28 -2.46
CA GLN A 120 61.63 0.75 -3.50
C GLN A 120 62.50 0.28 -4.71
N LEU A 121 62.04 0.58 -5.94
CA LEU A 121 62.65 0.34 -7.28
C LEU A 121 62.54 -1.11 -7.83
N SER A 122 62.31 -1.36 -9.14
CA SER A 122 61.97 -0.47 -10.28
C SER A 122 61.54 -1.23 -11.56
N SER A 123 60.68 -0.59 -12.39
CA SER A 123 60.65 -0.58 -13.88
C SER A 123 60.60 -1.89 -14.71
N GLY A 124 59.68 -1.95 -15.70
CA GLY A 124 59.84 -2.88 -16.84
C GLY A 124 58.65 -3.14 -17.76
N ALA A 125 58.19 -2.17 -18.56
CA ALA A 125 57.45 -2.46 -19.80
C ALA A 125 58.46 -2.76 -20.95
N PRO A 126 58.11 -3.56 -21.98
CA PRO A 126 57.43 -2.95 -23.14
C PRO A 126 56.48 -3.85 -23.98
N THR A 127 55.50 -3.20 -24.61
CA THR A 127 54.75 -3.60 -25.82
C THR A 127 55.53 -3.21 -27.11
N PRO A 128 55.02 -3.41 -28.35
CA PRO A 128 54.02 -4.35 -28.89
C PRO A 128 54.53 -5.09 -30.18
N LEU A 129 53.69 -5.97 -30.75
CA LEU A 129 53.54 -6.29 -32.20
C LEU A 129 52.50 -7.45 -32.33
N GLY A 130 51.55 -7.51 -33.26
CA GLY A 130 51.13 -6.53 -34.28
C GLY A 130 51.25 -7.06 -35.72
N GLU A 131 50.20 -7.69 -36.25
CA GLU A 131 49.85 -7.73 -37.68
C GLU A 131 48.44 -8.30 -37.91
N ALA A 132 47.84 -8.00 -39.06
CA ALA A 132 46.48 -8.43 -39.43
C ALA A 132 46.44 -8.98 -40.86
N THR A 133 45.50 -9.89 -41.16
CA THR A 133 45.16 -10.23 -42.56
C THR A 133 43.73 -10.76 -42.67
N ALA A 134 42.97 -10.24 -43.62
CA ALA A 134 41.66 -10.76 -44.01
C ALA A 134 41.78 -11.61 -45.30
N ILE A 135 40.76 -12.44 -45.62
CA ILE A 135 40.14 -12.56 -46.97
C ILE A 135 38.97 -13.57 -46.99
N ALA A 136 37.76 -13.00 -47.09
CA ALA A 136 36.64 -13.33 -47.99
C ALA A 136 36.08 -14.78 -48.21
N THR A 137 34.73 -14.82 -48.14
CA THR A 137 33.74 -15.27 -49.16
C THR A 137 33.00 -16.64 -49.12
N ARG A 138 31.67 -16.50 -49.32
CA ARG A 138 30.70 -17.33 -50.12
C ARG A 138 29.82 -18.41 -49.46
N SER A 139 28.68 -17.96 -48.93
CA SER A 139 27.31 -18.17 -49.46
C SER A 139 26.87 -19.55 -50.02
N ALA A 140 25.75 -20.08 -49.49
CA ALA A 140 24.74 -20.83 -50.25
C ALA A 140 23.34 -20.76 -49.60
N GLN A 141 22.28 -20.59 -50.41
CA GLN A 141 20.88 -20.92 -50.06
C GLN A 141 20.49 -22.25 -50.72
N PRO A 142 19.34 -22.84 -50.33
CA PRO A 142 18.35 -23.17 -51.35
C PRO A 142 16.88 -22.84 -50.96
N CYS A 143 15.99 -22.80 -51.97
CA CYS A 143 14.56 -22.45 -51.84
C CYS A 143 13.64 -23.60 -52.33
N TYR A 144 12.32 -23.33 -52.31
CA TYR A 144 11.16 -23.83 -53.10
C TYR A 144 9.97 -24.27 -52.19
N TRP A 145 8.74 -23.73 -52.24
CA TRP A 145 7.70 -23.60 -53.31
C TRP A 145 6.97 -24.92 -53.67
N PHE A 146 5.62 -25.00 -53.81
CA PHE A 146 4.50 -24.04 -53.60
C PHE A 146 3.13 -24.78 -53.71
N LEU A 147 1.99 -24.16 -53.29
CA LEU A 147 0.54 -24.39 -53.64
C LEU A 147 -0.37 -24.33 -52.38
N ARG A 148 -1.68 -24.02 -52.40
CA ARG A 148 -2.56 -23.02 -53.06
C ARG A 148 -4.04 -23.27 -52.62
N THR A 149 -4.74 -22.22 -52.22
CA THR A 149 -6.21 -22.01 -52.32
C THR A 149 -7.22 -23.03 -51.75
N ASN A 150 -8.08 -22.54 -50.84
CA ASN A 150 -9.50 -22.32 -51.20
C ASN A 150 -10.17 -21.23 -50.36
N ARG A 151 -11.22 -20.59 -50.92
CA ARG A 151 -12.16 -19.68 -50.20
C ARG A 151 -13.51 -20.40 -50.06
N LEU A 152 -14.24 -20.19 -48.97
CA LEU A 152 -15.70 -20.06 -48.99
C LEU A 152 -16.19 -19.34 -47.71
N ASN A 153 -17.51 -19.16 -47.57
CA ASN A 153 -18.08 -17.95 -46.95
C ASN A 153 -19.30 -18.22 -46.05
N ARG A 154 -19.53 -17.34 -45.05
CA ARG A 154 -20.77 -17.04 -44.31
C ARG A 154 -21.28 -17.92 -43.14
N ARG A 155 -21.58 -17.18 -42.05
CA ARG A 155 -22.79 -17.17 -41.19
C ARG A 155 -22.96 -18.15 -39.99
N SER A 156 -22.81 -17.54 -38.80
CA SER A 156 -23.87 -17.36 -37.78
C SER A 156 -24.34 -18.52 -36.88
N ALA A 157 -24.62 -18.14 -35.61
CA ALA A 157 -25.54 -18.72 -34.62
C ALA A 157 -24.93 -19.35 -33.33
N VAL A 158 -24.96 -18.54 -32.26
CA VAL A 158 -25.16 -18.85 -30.83
C VAL A 158 -26.25 -19.95 -30.67
N PRO A 159 -26.11 -20.99 -29.79
CA PRO A 159 -26.37 -20.78 -28.35
C PRO A 159 -25.70 -21.69 -27.28
N LEU A 160 -25.81 -21.20 -26.04
CA LEU A 160 -25.87 -21.91 -24.73
C LEU A 160 -26.90 -23.10 -24.74
N PRO A 161 -27.03 -24.03 -23.72
CA PRO A 161 -26.78 -23.79 -22.28
C PRO A 161 -26.48 -24.97 -21.29
N ARG A 162 -26.21 -24.59 -20.02
CA ARG A 162 -26.67 -25.18 -18.72
C ARG A 162 -26.02 -26.43 -18.06
N ARG A 163 -26.26 -26.50 -16.73
CA ARG A 163 -25.72 -27.39 -15.67
C ARG A 163 -26.60 -28.62 -15.34
N TYR A 164 -26.07 -29.50 -14.47
CA TYR A 164 -26.72 -30.60 -13.68
C TYR A 164 -27.10 -31.88 -14.46
N ALA A 165 -27.06 -33.11 -13.89
CA ALA A 165 -27.01 -33.52 -12.48
C ALA A 165 -26.30 -34.89 -12.24
N MET A 166 -26.03 -35.23 -10.96
CA MET A 166 -25.57 -36.56 -10.51
C MET A 166 -26.69 -37.62 -10.48
N SER A 167 -26.32 -38.92 -10.57
CA SER A 167 -27.15 -40.05 -10.09
C SER A 167 -26.27 -41.26 -9.73
N THR A 168 -26.73 -42.15 -8.83
CA THR A 168 -25.91 -43.21 -8.20
C THR A 168 -26.57 -44.60 -8.19
N ARG A 169 -25.76 -45.66 -7.99
CA ARG A 169 -26.13 -47.03 -7.51
C ARG A 169 -26.97 -47.90 -8.51
N SER A 170 -26.86 -49.24 -8.56
CA SER A 170 -26.03 -50.23 -7.82
C SER A 170 -26.16 -51.70 -8.33
N ARG A 171 -25.14 -52.53 -8.01
CA ARG A 171 -25.21 -53.96 -7.56
C ARG A 171 -25.71 -55.13 -8.47
N ARG A 172 -24.91 -56.21 -8.45
CA ARG A 172 -25.23 -57.66 -8.66
C ARG A 172 -25.50 -58.09 -10.12
N SER A 173 -25.18 -59.31 -10.58
CA SER A 173 -24.55 -60.52 -9.97
C SER A 173 -23.88 -61.42 -11.04
N GLY A 174 -23.04 -62.39 -10.64
CA GLY A 174 -22.30 -63.33 -11.54
C GLY A 174 -23.12 -64.51 -12.09
N PRO A 175 -22.58 -65.75 -12.29
CA PRO A 175 -21.35 -66.32 -11.67
C PRO A 175 -20.46 -67.28 -12.53
N SER A 176 -19.41 -67.80 -11.86
CA SER A 176 -18.83 -69.17 -11.97
C SER A 176 -18.20 -69.69 -13.27
N ALA A 177 -16.88 -69.88 -13.21
CA ALA A 177 -16.23 -71.19 -13.38
C ALA A 177 -14.95 -71.23 -12.52
N GLY A 178 -14.49 -72.40 -12.06
CA GLY A 178 -13.27 -72.52 -11.24
C GLY A 178 -12.75 -73.94 -11.17
N LEU A 179 -11.46 -74.11 -10.83
CA LEU A 179 -10.80 -75.40 -10.61
C LEU A 179 -9.64 -75.25 -9.61
N PHE A 180 -9.11 -76.39 -9.13
CA PHE A 180 -8.41 -76.49 -7.84
C PHE A 180 -6.88 -76.33 -7.90
N LEU A 181 -6.35 -75.90 -6.74
CA LEU A 181 -5.11 -76.33 -6.05
C LEU A 181 -4.35 -77.52 -6.70
N THR A 182 -3.02 -77.61 -6.65
CA THR A 182 -2.14 -77.24 -5.52
C THR A 182 -0.68 -77.06 -5.99
N GLY A 183 0.09 -76.16 -5.37
CA GLY A 183 1.55 -76.08 -5.55
C GLY A 183 2.19 -75.08 -4.59
N ILE A 184 3.04 -75.54 -3.67
CA ILE A 184 3.70 -74.69 -2.65
C ILE A 184 5.15 -74.44 -3.07
N LEU A 185 5.56 -73.17 -3.14
CA LEU A 185 6.86 -72.68 -2.65
C LEU A 185 6.86 -71.14 -2.60
N LEU A 186 7.63 -70.56 -1.68
CA LEU A 186 7.65 -69.12 -1.41
C LEU A 186 8.58 -68.37 -2.37
N ILE A 187 8.09 -67.26 -2.94
CA ILE A 187 8.82 -65.99 -3.02
C ILE A 187 7.82 -64.88 -2.67
N LEU A 188 8.21 -63.97 -1.77
CA LEU A 188 7.61 -62.65 -1.59
C LEU A 188 8.59 -61.61 -2.14
N GLY A 189 8.09 -60.57 -2.81
CA GLY A 189 8.90 -59.45 -3.29
C GLY A 189 8.21 -58.67 -4.41
N ALA A 190 8.02 -57.37 -4.18
CA ALA A 190 7.65 -56.32 -5.13
C ALA A 190 6.80 -56.69 -6.37
N CYS A 191 5.50 -56.36 -6.29
CA CYS A 191 4.85 -55.69 -7.40
C CYS A 191 4.61 -54.24 -6.95
N GLU A 192 5.63 -53.40 -7.10
CA GLU A 192 5.43 -51.95 -7.16
C GLU A 192 4.83 -51.58 -8.53
N ASP A 193 4.25 -50.39 -8.65
CA ASP A 193 3.42 -50.04 -9.80
C ASP A 193 4.18 -49.99 -11.12
N GLY A 194 3.49 -50.40 -12.18
CA GLY A 194 4.03 -50.56 -13.53
C GLY A 194 4.27 -49.24 -14.28
N GLY A 195 4.92 -48.28 -13.63
CA GLY A 195 5.46 -47.10 -14.31
C GLY A 195 6.53 -47.50 -15.33
N THR A 196 6.65 -46.72 -16.40
CA THR A 196 7.85 -46.75 -17.23
C THR A 196 9.02 -46.29 -16.35
N PRO A 197 10.20 -46.95 -16.39
CA PRO A 197 11.38 -46.43 -15.70
C PRO A 197 11.66 -44.98 -16.11
N PRO A 198 12.12 -44.11 -15.19
CA PRO A 198 12.45 -42.72 -15.51
C PRO A 198 13.49 -42.63 -16.63
N ASP A 199 13.35 -41.61 -17.49
CA ASP A 199 14.29 -41.32 -18.60
C ASP A 199 15.46 -40.45 -18.10
N TYR A 200 16.05 -40.88 -16.98
CA TYR A 200 17.24 -40.33 -16.33
C TYR A 200 17.84 -41.36 -15.35
N THR A 201 19.15 -41.28 -15.08
CA THR A 201 19.81 -42.02 -13.98
C THR A 201 19.88 -41.18 -12.70
N PRO A 202 20.10 -41.79 -11.51
CA PRO A 202 20.31 -41.03 -10.28
C PRO A 202 21.47 -40.03 -10.38
N GLU A 203 22.56 -40.41 -11.06
CA GLU A 203 23.72 -39.54 -11.29
C GLU A 203 23.39 -38.33 -12.19
N GLU A 204 22.45 -38.46 -13.11
CA GLU A 204 21.96 -37.35 -13.95
C GLU A 204 21.03 -36.42 -13.15
N LEU A 205 20.22 -36.96 -12.23
CA LEU A 205 19.38 -36.17 -11.32
C LEU A 205 20.21 -35.41 -10.27
N ASP A 206 21.23 -36.04 -9.69
CA ASP A 206 22.17 -35.40 -8.76
C ASP A 206 22.96 -34.28 -9.48
N ALA A 207 23.34 -34.49 -10.75
CA ALA A 207 23.95 -33.44 -11.57
C ALA A 207 22.99 -32.26 -11.81
N ALA A 208 21.71 -32.51 -12.09
CA ALA A 208 20.71 -31.45 -12.27
C ALA A 208 20.48 -30.61 -11.00
N LYS A 209 20.48 -31.26 -9.82
CA LYS A 209 20.43 -30.57 -8.52
C LYS A 209 21.67 -29.70 -8.29
N ALA A 210 22.85 -30.16 -8.72
CA ALA A 210 24.07 -29.36 -8.66
C ALA A 210 24.03 -28.16 -9.65
N GLU A 211 23.50 -28.35 -10.86
CA GLU A 211 23.39 -27.31 -11.88
C GLU A 211 22.42 -26.19 -11.46
N LEU A 212 21.30 -26.50 -10.80
CA LEU A 212 20.42 -25.50 -10.17
C LEU A 212 21.09 -24.72 -9.03
N ARG A 213 21.94 -25.39 -8.22
CA ARG A 213 22.77 -24.72 -7.20
C ARG A 213 23.81 -23.80 -7.85
N ASP A 214 24.38 -24.19 -8.99
CA ASP A 214 25.31 -23.37 -9.76
C ASP A 214 24.64 -22.14 -10.40
N HIS A 215 23.43 -22.26 -10.93
CA HIS A 215 22.66 -21.10 -11.39
C HIS A 215 22.37 -20.09 -10.28
N ARG A 216 22.10 -20.56 -9.05
CA ARG A 216 21.98 -19.72 -7.84
C ARG A 216 23.32 -19.08 -7.44
N ARG A 217 24.43 -19.82 -7.53
CA ARG A 217 25.81 -19.39 -7.23
C ARG A 217 26.34 -18.32 -8.20
N LEU A 218 25.97 -18.44 -9.48
CA LEU A 218 26.36 -17.53 -10.56
C LEU A 218 25.32 -16.43 -10.86
N ARG A 219 24.17 -16.42 -10.15
CA ARG A 219 23.07 -15.45 -10.34
C ARG A 219 22.55 -15.43 -11.79
N THR A 220 22.28 -16.61 -12.36
CA THR A 220 21.76 -16.79 -13.73
C THR A 220 20.34 -17.38 -13.69
N PHE A 221 19.40 -16.68 -13.07
CA PHE A 221 18.10 -17.25 -12.68
C PHE A 221 17.22 -17.66 -13.86
N GLU A 222 17.16 -16.89 -14.95
CA GLU A 222 16.36 -17.29 -16.12
C GLU A 222 16.89 -18.59 -16.77
N ALA A 223 18.22 -18.77 -16.81
CA ALA A 223 18.81 -20.03 -17.27
C ALA A 223 18.47 -21.20 -16.33
N GLY A 224 18.54 -20.99 -15.01
CA GLY A 224 18.13 -21.97 -14.01
C GLY A 224 16.64 -22.28 -14.03
N LYS A 225 15.78 -21.31 -14.38
CA LYS A 225 14.35 -21.52 -14.61
C LYS A 225 14.15 -22.44 -15.81
N LEU A 226 14.70 -22.09 -16.99
CA LEU A 226 14.55 -22.87 -18.21
C LEU A 226 15.10 -24.30 -18.07
N PHE A 227 16.18 -24.47 -17.31
CA PHE A 227 16.73 -25.78 -16.96
C PHE A 227 15.80 -26.57 -16.02
N GLY A 228 15.26 -25.92 -14.98
CA GLY A 228 14.32 -26.53 -14.04
C GLY A 228 12.95 -26.84 -14.65
N ASP A 229 12.48 -26.05 -15.61
CA ASP A 229 11.28 -26.33 -16.42
C ASP A 229 11.40 -27.70 -17.12
N GLU A 230 12.56 -28.01 -17.73
CA GLU A 230 12.81 -29.34 -18.31
C GLU A 230 12.90 -30.42 -17.23
N TRP A 231 13.68 -30.18 -16.17
CA TRP A 231 14.01 -31.21 -15.20
C TRP A 231 12.85 -31.59 -14.27
N VAL A 232 12.02 -30.64 -13.85
CA VAL A 232 10.79 -30.95 -13.08
C VAL A 232 9.76 -31.67 -13.95
N ALA A 233 9.73 -31.41 -15.26
CA ALA A 233 8.90 -32.20 -16.19
C ALA A 233 9.43 -33.65 -16.37
N ARG A 234 10.74 -33.89 -16.21
CA ARG A 234 11.35 -35.22 -16.26
C ARG A 234 11.22 -35.99 -14.93
N ALA A 235 11.40 -35.31 -13.80
CA ALA A 235 11.41 -35.89 -12.45
C ALA A 235 10.38 -35.23 -11.49
N PRO A 236 9.06 -35.27 -11.81
CA PRO A 236 8.02 -34.46 -11.14
C PRO A 236 7.71 -34.82 -9.67
N HIS A 237 8.40 -35.80 -9.09
CA HIS A 237 8.23 -36.23 -7.68
C HIS A 237 9.51 -36.11 -6.84
N ASP A 238 10.60 -35.52 -7.36
CA ASP A 238 11.77 -35.21 -6.52
C ASP A 238 11.58 -33.83 -5.85
N ALA A 239 11.46 -33.83 -4.53
CA ALA A 239 11.16 -32.64 -3.73
C ALA A 239 12.32 -31.63 -3.67
N GLU A 240 13.56 -32.11 -3.63
CA GLU A 240 14.76 -31.26 -3.63
C GLU A 240 14.92 -30.55 -4.97
N LEU A 241 14.74 -31.27 -6.08
CA LEU A 241 14.78 -30.71 -7.43
C LEU A 241 13.73 -29.60 -7.61
N ARG A 242 12.49 -29.85 -7.17
CA ARG A 242 11.41 -28.85 -7.20
C ARG A 242 11.74 -27.61 -6.36
N ALA A 243 12.29 -27.79 -5.16
CA ALA A 243 12.67 -26.69 -4.28
C ALA A 243 13.86 -25.85 -4.82
N LEU A 244 14.86 -26.51 -5.42
CA LEU A 244 16.00 -25.86 -6.05
C LEU A 244 15.61 -25.12 -7.34
N TYR A 245 14.60 -25.61 -8.07
CA TYR A 245 13.95 -24.90 -9.17
C TYR A 245 13.11 -23.71 -8.68
N ALA A 246 12.34 -23.89 -7.61
CA ALA A 246 11.53 -22.83 -7.00
C ALA A 246 12.37 -21.63 -6.55
N TYR A 247 13.60 -21.85 -6.07
CA TYR A 247 14.53 -20.75 -5.79
C TYR A 247 14.80 -19.86 -7.03
N GLN A 248 14.89 -20.45 -8.23
CA GLN A 248 15.11 -19.71 -9.47
C GLN A 248 13.90 -18.82 -9.81
N LEU A 249 12.68 -19.33 -9.57
CA LEU A 249 11.42 -18.61 -9.75
C LEU A 249 11.27 -17.40 -8.80
N VAL A 250 11.76 -17.49 -7.56
CA VAL A 250 11.75 -16.31 -6.64
C VAL A 250 12.79 -15.27 -7.05
N GLY A 251 13.89 -15.67 -7.69
CA GLY A 251 14.79 -14.75 -8.39
C GLY A 251 14.09 -13.95 -9.52
N TRP A 252 12.90 -14.38 -9.90
CA TRP A 252 12.08 -13.90 -11.01
C TRP A 252 10.76 -13.23 -10.58
N GLY A 253 10.45 -13.18 -9.28
CA GLY A 253 9.18 -12.67 -8.78
C GLY A 253 7.96 -13.56 -9.08
N LEU A 254 8.18 -14.78 -9.59
CA LEU A 254 7.14 -15.76 -9.95
C LEU A 254 6.63 -16.51 -8.71
N SER A 255 6.10 -15.77 -7.72
CA SER A 255 5.67 -16.32 -6.42
C SER A 255 4.58 -17.39 -6.57
N LYS A 256 3.66 -17.21 -7.53
CA LYS A 256 2.61 -18.17 -7.87
C LYS A 256 3.19 -19.54 -8.25
N GLU A 257 4.17 -19.60 -9.16
CA GLU A 257 4.79 -20.86 -9.57
C GLU A 257 5.63 -21.51 -8.44
N VAL A 258 6.04 -20.73 -7.43
CA VAL A 258 6.74 -21.19 -6.22
C VAL A 258 5.75 -21.86 -5.25
N HIS A 259 4.57 -21.26 -5.04
CA HIS A 259 3.44 -21.94 -4.37
C HIS A 259 3.06 -23.23 -5.10
N GLU A 260 2.97 -23.21 -6.43
CA GLU A 260 2.70 -24.43 -7.22
C GLU A 260 3.79 -25.51 -7.07
N GLN A 261 5.04 -25.16 -6.72
CA GLN A 261 6.07 -26.14 -6.35
C GLN A 261 5.89 -26.64 -4.92
N ALA A 262 5.57 -25.77 -3.97
CA ALA A 262 5.34 -26.13 -2.57
C ALA A 262 4.16 -27.10 -2.42
N ASP A 263 3.00 -26.75 -2.99
CA ASP A 263 1.79 -27.57 -3.03
C ASP A 263 2.06 -28.95 -3.65
N ALA A 264 2.85 -29.00 -4.73
CA ALA A 264 3.18 -30.25 -5.41
C ALA A 264 4.08 -31.19 -4.60
N ILE A 265 4.85 -30.68 -3.62
CA ILE A 265 5.61 -31.48 -2.67
C ILE A 265 4.71 -31.88 -1.49
N LEU A 266 4.03 -30.90 -0.89
CA LEU A 266 3.24 -31.07 0.35
C LEU A 266 1.98 -31.92 0.14
N ALA A 267 1.48 -32.05 -1.09
CA ALA A 267 0.37 -32.94 -1.42
C ALA A 267 0.71 -34.44 -1.30
N ASP A 268 1.96 -34.83 -1.53
CA ASP A 268 2.44 -36.21 -1.35
C ASP A 268 2.92 -36.44 0.10
N ASP A 269 3.54 -35.43 0.74
CA ASP A 269 4.07 -35.49 2.11
C ASP A 269 3.99 -34.11 2.83
N PRO A 270 2.99 -33.86 3.70
CA PRO A 270 2.82 -32.57 4.38
C PRO A 270 3.90 -32.21 5.42
N GLU A 271 4.72 -33.17 5.87
CA GLU A 271 5.82 -32.92 6.81
C GLU A 271 7.18 -32.82 6.07
N ASN A 272 7.16 -32.74 4.72
CA ASN A 272 8.37 -32.79 3.92
C ASN A 272 9.24 -31.52 4.09
N PRO A 273 10.52 -31.63 4.51
CA PRO A 273 11.34 -30.45 4.77
C PRO A 273 11.58 -29.57 3.53
N TRP A 274 11.69 -30.15 2.33
CA TRP A 274 11.80 -29.37 1.09
C TRP A 274 10.49 -28.71 0.69
N GLY A 275 9.35 -29.32 1.02
CA GLY A 275 8.01 -28.72 0.84
C GLY A 275 7.79 -27.53 1.77
N LEU A 276 8.08 -27.70 3.06
CA LEU A 276 8.00 -26.64 4.08
C LEU A 276 8.94 -25.48 3.73
N TYR A 277 10.18 -25.76 3.32
CA TYR A 277 11.13 -24.76 2.82
C TYR A 277 10.60 -24.01 1.58
N THR A 278 9.97 -24.70 0.64
CA THR A 278 9.45 -24.06 -0.59
C THR A 278 8.25 -23.17 -0.28
N SER A 279 7.34 -23.63 0.58
CA SER A 279 6.20 -22.85 1.09
C SER A 279 6.69 -21.61 1.87
N ALA A 280 7.65 -21.78 2.77
CA ALA A 280 8.31 -20.68 3.48
C ALA A 280 8.90 -19.62 2.53
N TYR A 281 9.48 -20.04 1.40
CA TYR A 281 10.05 -19.12 0.41
C TYR A 281 8.95 -18.39 -0.37
N ALA A 282 7.82 -19.05 -0.66
CA ALA A 282 6.65 -18.43 -1.27
C ALA A 282 6.06 -17.33 -0.36
N HIS A 283 5.77 -17.67 0.91
CA HIS A 283 5.31 -16.71 1.91
C HIS A 283 6.31 -15.57 2.14
N TYR A 284 7.63 -15.83 2.09
CA TYR A 284 8.65 -14.78 2.15
C TYR A 284 8.61 -13.82 0.94
N ALA A 285 8.30 -14.34 -0.25
CA ALA A 285 8.17 -13.54 -1.47
C ALA A 285 6.91 -12.66 -1.44
N ASP A 286 5.81 -13.17 -0.87
CA ASP A 286 4.55 -12.45 -0.64
C ASP A 286 4.60 -11.50 0.58
N ASN A 287 5.79 -11.35 1.20
CA ASN A 287 6.08 -10.51 2.36
C ASN A 287 5.44 -10.97 3.70
N GLU A 288 4.95 -12.21 3.78
CA GLU A 288 4.39 -12.84 4.98
C GLU A 288 5.50 -13.41 5.89
N ALA A 289 6.37 -12.52 6.40
CA ALA A 289 7.60 -12.89 7.11
C ALA A 289 7.38 -13.77 8.37
N GLU A 290 6.25 -13.63 9.05
CA GLU A 290 5.89 -14.44 10.22
C GLU A 290 5.73 -15.92 9.84
N LEU A 291 4.77 -16.22 8.95
CA LEU A 291 4.53 -17.58 8.47
C LEU A 291 5.76 -18.17 7.76
N ALA A 292 6.49 -17.34 7.03
CA ALA A 292 7.73 -17.75 6.38
C ALA A 292 8.81 -18.22 7.38
N HIS A 293 9.00 -17.55 8.52
CA HIS A 293 10.03 -17.96 9.49
C HIS A 293 9.59 -19.20 10.27
N GLU A 294 8.30 -19.36 10.59
CA GLU A 294 7.77 -20.56 11.24
C GLU A 294 8.01 -21.81 10.38
N LEU A 295 7.63 -21.76 9.09
CA LEU A 295 7.80 -22.87 8.15
C LEU A 295 9.27 -23.17 7.85
N ALA A 296 10.12 -22.14 7.72
CA ALA A 296 11.56 -22.32 7.52
C ALA A 296 12.26 -22.93 8.74
N ARG A 297 11.82 -22.57 9.95
CA ARG A 297 12.27 -23.18 11.21
C ARG A 297 11.93 -24.68 11.24
N GLU A 298 10.72 -25.06 10.84
CA GLU A 298 10.31 -26.48 10.86
C GLU A 298 11.05 -27.32 9.81
N ALA A 299 11.29 -26.77 8.61
CA ALA A 299 12.17 -27.40 7.63
C ALA A 299 13.59 -27.63 8.19
N TRP A 300 14.16 -26.60 8.85
CA TRP A 300 15.49 -26.66 9.49
C TRP A 300 15.55 -27.67 10.65
N GLU A 301 14.57 -27.69 11.55
CA GLU A 301 14.50 -28.62 12.68
C GLU A 301 14.31 -30.08 12.22
N ALA A 302 13.55 -30.32 11.16
CA ALA A 302 13.31 -31.65 10.61
C ALA A 302 14.52 -32.20 9.83
N SER A 303 15.24 -31.35 9.10
CA SER A 303 16.41 -31.72 8.31
C SER A 303 17.38 -30.55 8.15
N PRO A 304 18.40 -30.38 9.02
CA PRO A 304 19.38 -29.31 8.89
C PRO A 304 20.10 -29.31 7.52
N GLN A 305 19.86 -28.29 6.69
CA GLN A 305 20.49 -28.06 5.38
C GLN A 305 20.89 -26.57 5.23
N PRO A 306 21.93 -26.25 4.43
CA PRO A 306 22.34 -24.87 4.18
C PRO A 306 21.21 -23.97 3.67
N GLU A 307 20.43 -24.45 2.71
CA GLU A 307 19.32 -23.72 2.11
C GLU A 307 18.26 -23.33 3.15
N PHE A 308 18.02 -24.20 4.14
CA PHE A 308 16.97 -24.00 5.14
C PHE A 308 17.40 -22.99 6.20
N VAL A 309 18.64 -23.08 6.72
CA VAL A 309 19.16 -22.07 7.66
C VAL A 309 19.32 -20.70 6.99
N PHE A 310 19.65 -20.65 5.69
CA PHE A 310 19.63 -19.41 4.91
C PHE A 310 18.24 -18.75 4.94
N LEU A 311 17.19 -19.50 4.58
CA LEU A 311 15.84 -18.93 4.55
C LEU A 311 15.31 -18.62 5.95
N TYR A 312 15.57 -19.47 6.94
CA TYR A 312 15.12 -19.23 8.32
C TYR A 312 15.76 -17.97 8.90
N LEU A 313 17.08 -17.78 8.80
CA LEU A 313 17.74 -16.53 9.19
C LEU A 313 17.16 -15.32 8.46
N ARG A 314 16.86 -15.46 7.16
CA ARG A 314 16.39 -14.37 6.30
C ARG A 314 14.94 -13.97 6.53
N ALA A 315 14.08 -14.91 6.88
CA ALA A 315 12.70 -14.64 7.30
C ALA A 315 12.66 -14.09 8.73
N LEU A 316 13.41 -14.71 9.64
CA LEU A 316 13.51 -14.27 11.03
C LEU A 316 14.08 -12.85 11.13
N SER A 317 15.07 -12.45 10.34
CA SER A 317 15.62 -11.08 10.39
C SER A 317 14.65 -9.98 9.92
N ARG A 318 13.49 -10.35 9.34
CA ARG A 318 12.37 -9.43 9.08
C ARG A 318 11.28 -9.44 10.16
N ALA A 319 11.13 -10.53 10.91
CA ALA A 319 10.12 -10.68 11.96
C ALA A 319 10.66 -10.26 13.34
N ASP A 320 11.83 -10.79 13.73
CA ASP A 320 12.57 -10.40 14.93
C ASP A 320 14.09 -10.37 14.63
N PHE A 321 14.60 -9.16 14.45
CA PHE A 321 15.99 -8.90 14.09
C PHE A 321 17.00 -9.35 15.18
N GLU A 322 16.67 -9.19 16.48
CA GLU A 322 17.59 -9.61 17.54
C GLU A 322 17.53 -11.13 17.76
N ALA A 323 16.37 -11.77 17.60
CA ALA A 323 16.27 -13.23 17.57
C ALA A 323 17.08 -13.84 16.41
N ALA A 324 17.10 -13.20 15.23
CA ALA A 324 17.95 -13.62 14.12
C ALA A 324 19.45 -13.55 14.48
N ARG A 325 19.86 -12.51 15.21
CA ARG A 325 21.24 -12.33 15.71
C ARG A 325 21.60 -13.32 16.80
N GLU A 326 20.73 -13.55 17.79
CA GLU A 326 20.92 -14.57 18.82
C GLU A 326 21.01 -15.98 18.20
N PHE A 327 20.15 -16.29 17.22
CA PHE A 327 20.18 -17.57 16.51
C PHE A 327 21.47 -17.74 15.70
N LEU A 328 21.89 -16.75 14.91
CA LEU A 328 23.16 -16.76 14.18
C LEU A 328 24.38 -16.95 15.09
N ALA A 329 24.35 -16.37 16.29
CA ALA A 329 25.39 -16.53 17.32
C ALA A 329 25.33 -17.88 18.06
N SER A 330 24.22 -18.63 17.93
CA SER A 330 24.05 -19.96 18.53
C SER A 330 24.51 -21.13 17.63
N LEU A 331 24.66 -20.88 16.33
CA LEU A 331 25.12 -21.87 15.35
C LEU A 331 26.59 -22.26 15.60
N ASP A 332 26.93 -23.52 15.33
CA ASP A 332 28.30 -24.03 15.48
C ASP A 332 29.25 -23.60 14.34
N ASP A 333 30.56 -23.76 14.58
CA ASP A 333 31.63 -23.37 13.64
C ASP A 333 31.54 -24.06 12.26
N GLU A 334 30.90 -25.25 12.18
CA GLU A 334 30.74 -25.99 10.92
C GLU A 334 29.58 -25.39 10.11
N THR A 335 28.44 -25.15 10.76
CA THR A 335 27.24 -24.53 10.18
C THR A 335 27.52 -23.07 9.77
N ARG A 336 28.21 -22.30 10.62
CA ARG A 336 28.68 -20.93 10.31
C ARG A 336 29.75 -20.91 9.21
N GLY A 337 30.38 -22.05 8.90
CA GLY A 337 31.31 -22.21 7.79
C GLY A 337 30.65 -22.32 6.42
N TRP A 338 29.33 -22.52 6.34
CA TRP A 338 28.60 -22.66 5.07
C TRP A 338 28.44 -21.30 4.35
N PRO A 339 28.50 -21.25 3.01
CA PRO A 339 28.34 -19.99 2.27
C PRO A 339 26.96 -19.37 2.52
N GLU A 340 25.91 -20.18 2.64
CA GLU A 340 24.57 -19.77 3.05
C GLU A 340 24.53 -18.93 4.33
N VAL A 341 25.24 -19.38 5.37
CA VAL A 341 25.23 -18.72 6.69
C VAL A 341 26.16 -17.52 6.71
N LEU A 342 27.34 -17.62 6.11
CA LEU A 342 28.27 -16.49 5.99
C LEU A 342 27.69 -15.35 5.13
N ARG A 343 26.86 -15.68 4.13
CA ARG A 343 26.04 -14.70 3.40
C ARG A 343 25.02 -14.04 4.31
N MET A 344 24.30 -14.81 5.13
CA MET A 344 23.28 -14.24 6.02
C MET A 344 23.89 -13.42 7.15
N GLU A 345 25.09 -13.77 7.64
CA GLU A 345 25.85 -12.95 8.56
C GLU A 345 26.12 -11.56 7.95
N ALA A 346 26.65 -11.49 6.73
CA ALA A 346 26.88 -10.22 6.05
C ALA A 346 25.58 -9.45 5.70
N GLU A 347 24.46 -10.13 5.40
CA GLU A 347 23.16 -9.48 5.18
C GLU A 347 22.54 -8.97 6.50
N ILE A 348 22.75 -9.65 7.63
CA ILE A 348 22.34 -9.20 8.98
C ILE A 348 23.23 -8.06 9.50
N GLU A 349 24.54 -8.09 9.24
CA GLU A 349 25.45 -6.96 9.55
C GLU A 349 25.08 -5.71 8.72
N SER A 350 24.67 -5.89 7.46
CA SER A 350 24.15 -4.79 6.63
C SER A 350 22.90 -4.13 7.22
N GLN A 351 22.05 -4.90 7.90
CA GLN A 351 20.85 -4.42 8.58
C GLN A 351 21.20 -3.78 9.94
N ALA A 352 22.11 -4.39 10.71
CA ALA A 352 22.61 -3.91 12.00
C ALA A 352 23.16 -2.48 11.97
N ARG A 353 23.76 -2.07 10.85
CA ARG A 353 24.20 -0.69 10.59
C ARG A 353 23.10 0.35 10.79
N TYR A 354 21.85 0.01 10.47
CA TYR A 354 20.70 0.90 10.54
C TYR A 354 19.91 0.68 11.83
N GLU A 355 19.52 -0.57 12.13
CA GLU A 355 18.70 -0.92 13.32
C GLU A 355 19.36 -0.54 14.66
N LEU A 356 20.70 -0.47 14.71
CA LEU A 356 21.48 -0.16 15.91
C LEU A 356 22.21 1.19 15.82
N GLU A 357 22.00 1.95 14.75
CA GLU A 357 22.66 3.25 14.43
C GLU A 357 24.21 3.22 14.46
N ASP A 358 24.84 2.05 14.49
CA ASP A 358 26.29 1.88 14.65
C ASP A 358 26.97 1.68 13.28
N PRO A 359 27.71 2.69 12.76
CA PRO A 359 28.35 2.60 11.45
C PRO A 359 29.50 1.58 11.41
N THR A 360 29.98 1.05 12.54
CA THR A 360 31.07 0.05 12.55
C THR A 360 30.63 -1.29 11.96
N TRP A 361 29.33 -1.59 11.93
CA TRP A 361 28.79 -2.75 11.21
C TRP A 361 29.08 -2.72 9.71
N ALA A 362 29.28 -1.54 9.10
CA ALA A 362 29.70 -1.44 7.70
C ALA A 362 31.11 -2.01 7.47
N ASP A 363 32.04 -1.82 8.41
CA ASP A 363 33.37 -2.42 8.34
C ASP A 363 33.33 -3.94 8.63
N SER A 364 32.45 -4.38 9.53
CA SER A 364 32.23 -5.80 9.82
C SER A 364 31.67 -6.53 8.60
N MET A 365 30.56 -6.05 8.03
CA MET A 365 29.97 -6.53 6.78
C MET A 365 30.99 -6.61 5.62
N ARG A 366 31.85 -5.59 5.46
CA ARG A 366 32.90 -5.60 4.44
C ARG A 366 33.97 -6.66 4.69
N ALA A 367 34.32 -6.92 5.95
CA ALA A 367 35.21 -8.02 6.30
C ALA A 367 34.56 -9.39 6.01
N THR A 368 33.29 -9.57 6.35
CA THR A 368 32.53 -10.80 6.09
C THR A 368 32.37 -11.09 4.60
N TRP A 369 32.07 -10.09 3.76
CA TRP A 369 32.07 -10.26 2.30
C TRP A 369 33.46 -10.52 1.72
N ALA A 370 34.53 -9.99 2.31
CA ALA A 370 35.91 -10.31 1.91
C ALA A 370 36.29 -11.75 2.27
N GLU A 371 35.93 -12.22 3.47
CA GLU A 371 36.10 -13.61 3.90
C GLU A 371 35.29 -14.58 3.03
N PHE A 372 34.04 -14.22 2.70
CA PHE A 372 33.19 -14.97 1.76
C PHE A 372 33.86 -15.10 0.38
N LYS A 373 34.40 -14.01 -0.17
CA LYS A 373 35.11 -14.03 -1.45
C LYS A 373 36.45 -14.80 -1.40
N GLU A 374 37.13 -14.86 -0.25
CA GLU A 374 38.34 -15.67 -0.09
C GLU A 374 38.03 -17.18 0.01
N ARG A 375 36.95 -17.55 0.73
CA ARG A 375 36.51 -18.94 0.87
C ARG A 375 35.80 -19.50 -0.36
N PHE A 376 35.00 -18.67 -1.03
CA PHE A 376 34.13 -19.04 -2.16
C PHE A 376 34.46 -18.17 -3.39
N PRO A 377 35.70 -18.23 -3.92
CA PRO A 377 36.16 -17.38 -5.03
C PRO A 377 35.46 -17.67 -6.37
N ASP A 378 34.63 -18.71 -6.42
CA ASP A 378 33.79 -19.12 -7.53
C ASP A 378 32.29 -18.87 -7.27
N HIS A 379 31.95 -18.05 -6.27
CA HIS A 379 30.60 -17.55 -6.03
C HIS A 379 30.53 -16.03 -6.27
N VAL A 380 29.73 -15.61 -7.26
CA VAL A 380 29.77 -14.23 -7.78
C VAL A 380 29.34 -13.16 -6.75
N LEU A 381 28.55 -13.52 -5.74
CA LEU A 381 28.08 -12.59 -4.71
C LEU A 381 29.23 -11.93 -3.92
N GLY A 382 30.33 -12.66 -3.67
CA GLY A 382 31.50 -12.08 -3.00
C GLY A 382 32.15 -10.94 -3.78
N TYR A 383 31.97 -10.91 -5.10
CA TYR A 383 32.48 -9.86 -5.97
C TYR A 383 31.46 -8.72 -6.10
N THR A 384 30.19 -9.02 -6.40
CA THR A 384 29.16 -7.99 -6.62
C THR A 384 28.79 -7.21 -5.37
N ARG A 385 28.83 -7.84 -4.18
CA ARG A 385 28.57 -7.17 -2.90
C ARG A 385 29.70 -6.22 -2.51
N LEU A 386 30.95 -6.64 -2.61
CA LEU A 386 32.12 -5.75 -2.42
C LEU A 386 32.17 -4.65 -3.49
N ALA A 387 31.73 -4.93 -4.72
CA ALA A 387 31.64 -3.91 -5.75
C ALA A 387 30.62 -2.83 -5.36
N ASN A 388 29.42 -3.18 -4.87
CA ASN A 388 28.46 -2.18 -4.37
C ASN A 388 29.07 -1.29 -3.28
N GLU A 389 29.81 -1.86 -2.33
CA GLU A 389 30.52 -1.09 -1.30
C GLU A 389 31.60 -0.17 -1.90
N ALA A 390 32.38 -0.66 -2.86
CA ALA A 390 33.36 0.17 -3.57
C ALA A 390 32.71 1.28 -4.40
N TYR A 391 31.51 1.05 -4.96
CA TYR A 391 30.73 2.07 -5.67
C TYR A 391 30.23 3.16 -4.72
N ASN A 392 29.61 2.75 -3.60
CA ASN A 392 29.08 3.63 -2.56
C ASN A 392 30.17 4.54 -1.97
N ASP A 393 31.34 3.96 -1.64
CA ASP A 393 32.51 4.68 -1.14
C ASP A 393 33.24 5.52 -2.23
N ARG A 394 32.74 5.54 -3.48
CA ARG A 394 33.39 6.16 -4.65
C ARG A 394 34.80 5.61 -4.95
N ARG A 395 35.12 4.39 -4.51
CA ARG A 395 36.35 3.62 -4.79
C ARG A 395 36.28 2.96 -6.18
N LEU A 396 36.09 3.78 -7.22
CA LEU A 396 35.68 3.34 -8.55
C LEU A 396 36.68 2.39 -9.25
N ASP A 397 37.99 2.54 -9.06
CA ASP A 397 39.01 1.61 -9.58
C ASP A 397 38.83 0.19 -9.02
N GLU A 398 38.41 0.08 -7.76
CA GLU A 398 38.18 -1.19 -7.07
C GLU A 398 36.83 -1.79 -7.48
N TRP A 399 35.79 -0.97 -7.65
CA TRP A 399 34.53 -1.39 -8.28
C TRP A 399 34.78 -2.02 -9.65
N ALA A 400 35.54 -1.34 -10.52
CA ALA A 400 35.84 -1.84 -11.86
C ALA A 400 36.57 -3.19 -11.80
N SER A 401 37.62 -3.30 -10.97
CA SER A 401 38.39 -4.53 -10.75
C SER A 401 37.53 -5.69 -10.22
N LEU A 402 36.53 -5.41 -9.38
CA LEU A 402 35.62 -6.41 -8.83
C LEU A 402 34.54 -6.82 -9.84
N MET A 403 34.02 -5.87 -10.63
CA MET A 403 33.03 -6.16 -11.68
C MET A 403 33.63 -6.89 -12.87
N GLU A 404 34.87 -6.60 -13.28
CA GLU A 404 35.59 -7.39 -14.29
C GLU A 404 35.69 -8.86 -13.87
N ALA A 405 36.13 -9.13 -12.64
CA ALA A 405 36.22 -10.49 -12.12
C ALA A 405 34.85 -11.17 -11.94
N ALA A 406 33.80 -10.42 -11.58
CA ALA A 406 32.42 -10.92 -11.53
C ALA A 406 31.90 -11.33 -12.93
N LEU A 407 32.26 -10.56 -13.97
CA LEU A 407 31.89 -10.82 -15.36
C LEU A 407 32.70 -11.95 -16.00
N GLU A 408 33.96 -12.16 -15.61
CA GLU A 408 34.72 -13.35 -16.00
C GLU A 408 34.12 -14.64 -15.41
N LEU A 409 33.62 -14.58 -14.18
CA LEU A 409 33.02 -15.71 -13.47
C LEU A 409 31.57 -16.02 -13.94
N ALA A 410 30.75 -14.99 -14.12
CA ALA A 410 29.33 -15.13 -14.49
C ALA A 410 28.95 -14.30 -15.73
N PRO A 411 29.56 -14.55 -16.90
CA PRO A 411 29.37 -13.71 -18.09
C PRO A 411 27.94 -13.69 -18.61
N GLY A 412 27.15 -14.74 -18.34
CA GLY A 412 25.73 -14.84 -18.68
C GLY A 412 24.76 -14.31 -17.59
N SER A 413 25.24 -13.79 -16.46
CA SER A 413 24.36 -13.20 -15.44
C SER A 413 23.91 -11.81 -15.85
N VAL A 414 22.63 -11.67 -16.19
CA VAL A 414 22.01 -10.36 -16.46
C VAL A 414 22.06 -9.42 -15.26
N GLU A 415 21.97 -9.92 -14.02
CA GLU A 415 22.08 -9.09 -12.81
C GLU A 415 23.48 -8.46 -12.69
N VAL A 416 24.54 -9.26 -12.82
CA VAL A 416 25.94 -8.79 -12.80
C VAL A 416 26.17 -7.79 -13.93
N ARG A 417 25.60 -8.06 -15.12
CA ARG A 417 25.65 -7.17 -16.28
C ARG A 417 24.92 -5.85 -16.02
N ALA A 418 23.72 -5.87 -15.44
CA ALA A 418 22.92 -4.69 -15.15
C ALA A 418 23.48 -3.85 -14.00
N GLN A 419 24.20 -4.47 -13.05
CA GLN A 419 25.03 -3.75 -12.08
C GLN A 419 26.20 -3.03 -12.79
N HIS A 420 26.89 -3.72 -13.70
CA HIS A 420 27.99 -3.15 -14.47
C HIS A 420 27.53 -2.01 -15.40
N TRP A 421 26.44 -2.19 -16.17
CA TRP A 421 25.89 -1.18 -17.07
C TRP A 421 25.49 0.10 -16.34
N ARG A 422 24.80 -0.01 -15.20
CA ARG A 422 24.45 1.15 -14.36
C ARG A 422 25.69 1.85 -13.82
N GLY A 423 26.68 1.12 -13.31
CA GLY A 423 27.91 1.73 -12.81
C GLY A 423 28.75 2.42 -13.90
N LEU A 424 28.80 1.87 -15.12
CA LEU A 424 29.44 2.54 -16.27
C LEU A 424 28.70 3.82 -16.72
N TRP A 425 27.37 3.85 -16.58
CA TRP A 425 26.55 5.01 -16.94
C TRP A 425 26.62 6.14 -15.89
N MET A 426 26.49 5.77 -14.61
CA MET A 426 26.31 6.69 -13.50
C MET A 426 27.63 7.17 -12.85
N SER A 427 28.77 6.52 -13.13
CA SER A 427 30.07 6.91 -12.56
C SER A 427 30.98 7.68 -13.54
N ASP A 428 31.94 8.41 -12.98
CA ASP A 428 32.95 9.17 -13.74
C ASP A 428 34.18 8.34 -14.16
N LEU A 429 34.05 7.00 -14.22
CA LEU A 429 35.09 6.10 -14.75
C LEU A 429 35.39 6.35 -16.23
N LEU A 430 34.38 6.75 -17.00
CA LEU A 430 34.49 7.00 -18.44
C LEU A 430 34.04 8.43 -18.80
N PRO A 431 34.68 9.07 -19.80
CA PRO A 431 34.15 10.26 -20.46
C PRO A 431 32.69 10.04 -20.89
N ARG A 432 31.85 11.09 -20.82
CA ARG A 432 30.40 10.98 -21.07
C ARG A 432 30.10 10.40 -22.45
N GLU A 433 30.94 10.71 -23.44
CA GLU A 433 30.90 10.21 -24.80
C GLU A 433 31.28 8.71 -24.95
N GLU A 434 31.98 8.12 -23.99
CA GLU A 434 32.41 6.71 -23.99
C GLU A 434 31.47 5.79 -23.20
N ARG A 435 30.70 6.33 -22.22
CA ARG A 435 29.79 5.55 -21.36
C ARG A 435 28.77 4.73 -22.16
N ARG A 436 28.04 5.37 -23.07
CA ARG A 436 27.01 4.70 -23.88
C ARG A 436 27.60 3.59 -24.78
N PRO A 437 28.69 3.83 -25.56
CA PRO A 437 29.39 2.76 -26.26
C PRO A 437 29.86 1.59 -25.37
N ALA A 438 30.34 1.85 -24.16
CA ALA A 438 30.76 0.81 -23.22
C ALA A 438 29.57 -0.02 -22.68
N VAL A 439 28.45 0.64 -22.38
CA VAL A 439 27.18 -0.03 -22.00
C VAL A 439 26.66 -0.89 -23.16
N GLU A 440 26.56 -0.35 -24.38
CA GLU A 440 26.09 -1.09 -25.57
C GLU A 440 27.01 -2.29 -25.90
N ALA A 441 28.34 -2.15 -25.75
CA ALA A 441 29.28 -3.26 -25.88
C ALA A 441 29.08 -4.32 -24.76
N GLY A 442 28.80 -3.87 -23.54
CA GLY A 442 28.46 -4.74 -22.40
C GLY A 442 27.17 -5.54 -22.59
N MET A 443 26.20 -5.00 -23.36
CA MET A 443 24.97 -5.69 -23.78
C MET A 443 25.25 -6.72 -24.88
N ALA A 444 26.00 -6.33 -25.91
CA ALA A 444 26.38 -7.24 -26.99
C ALA A 444 27.13 -8.47 -26.45
N ALA A 445 28.11 -8.25 -25.58
CA ALA A 445 28.87 -9.33 -24.94
C ALA A 445 28.05 -10.16 -23.93
N TYR A 446 26.85 -9.73 -23.54
CA TYR A 446 25.89 -10.55 -22.77
C TYR A 446 25.13 -11.49 -23.71
N LEU A 447 24.62 -10.97 -24.84
CA LEU A 447 23.95 -11.77 -25.89
C LEU A 447 24.90 -12.73 -26.63
N GLU A 448 26.22 -12.60 -26.46
CA GLU A 448 27.22 -13.60 -26.88
C GLU A 448 27.47 -14.70 -25.83
N ALA A 449 27.19 -14.43 -24.54
CA ALA A 449 27.47 -15.32 -23.41
C ALA A 449 26.23 -16.03 -22.83
N SER A 450 25.05 -15.50 -23.13
CA SER A 450 23.72 -16.00 -22.76
C SER A 450 22.88 -16.13 -24.04
N PRO A 451 21.88 -17.02 -24.10
CA PRO A 451 20.76 -16.82 -25.03
C PRO A 451 20.14 -15.42 -24.84
N GLU A 452 19.31 -14.99 -25.79
CA GLU A 452 18.43 -13.85 -25.57
C GLU A 452 17.28 -14.26 -24.65
N THR A 453 17.10 -13.51 -23.55
CA THR A 453 16.22 -13.87 -22.45
C THR A 453 15.40 -12.65 -22.01
N VAL A 454 14.26 -12.86 -21.35
CA VAL A 454 13.29 -11.79 -21.05
C VAL A 454 13.77 -10.82 -19.96
N GLU A 455 14.44 -11.30 -18.90
CA GLU A 455 15.09 -10.43 -17.90
C GLU A 455 16.28 -9.68 -18.54
N GLY A 456 16.99 -10.34 -19.46
CA GLY A 456 18.01 -9.74 -20.33
C GLY A 456 17.48 -8.54 -21.11
N LEU A 457 16.39 -8.75 -21.85
CA LEU A 457 15.74 -7.71 -22.64
C LEU A 457 15.15 -6.59 -21.78
N GLN A 458 14.55 -6.89 -20.63
CA GLN A 458 13.99 -5.87 -19.73
C GLN A 458 15.11 -5.02 -19.09
N SER A 459 16.20 -5.64 -18.68
CA SER A 459 17.37 -4.94 -18.13
C SER A 459 18.02 -4.05 -19.19
N MET A 460 18.08 -4.51 -20.44
CA MET A 460 18.53 -3.69 -21.57
C MET A 460 17.56 -2.53 -21.87
N ALA A 461 16.24 -2.75 -21.84
CA ALA A 461 15.23 -1.72 -22.03
C ALA A 461 15.31 -0.64 -20.94
N SER A 462 15.45 -1.04 -19.67
CA SER A 462 15.66 -0.13 -18.54
C SER A 462 16.93 0.72 -18.70
N MET A 463 18.03 0.15 -19.21
CA MET A 463 19.23 0.92 -19.53
C MET A 463 19.04 1.89 -20.71
N TYR A 464 18.26 1.52 -21.73
CA TYR A 464 17.95 2.46 -22.83
C TYR A 464 17.04 3.61 -22.37
N ARG A 465 16.06 3.35 -21.50
CA ARG A 465 15.27 4.39 -20.80
C ARG A 465 16.18 5.36 -20.03
N GLN A 466 17.13 4.84 -19.25
CA GLN A 466 18.15 5.64 -18.54
C GLN A 466 19.12 6.42 -19.47
N MET A 467 19.20 6.05 -20.75
CA MET A 467 20.00 6.72 -21.78
C MET A 467 19.15 7.61 -22.72
N GLU A 468 17.91 7.93 -22.34
CA GLU A 468 16.95 8.76 -23.09
C GLU A 468 16.61 8.18 -24.49
N ASP A 469 16.72 6.86 -24.66
CA ASP A 469 16.52 6.14 -25.94
C ASP A 469 15.26 5.26 -25.91
N GLU A 470 14.10 5.93 -25.86
CA GLU A 470 12.79 5.28 -25.78
C GLU A 470 12.45 4.47 -27.04
N GLU A 471 13.01 4.81 -28.20
CA GLU A 471 12.85 4.04 -29.45
C GLU A 471 13.40 2.62 -29.28
N ARG A 472 14.65 2.48 -28.79
CA ARG A 472 15.23 1.15 -28.51
C ARG A 472 14.58 0.46 -27.31
N ALA A 473 14.16 1.19 -26.28
CA ALA A 473 13.41 0.58 -25.18
C ALA A 473 12.11 -0.06 -25.70
N ALA A 474 11.35 0.65 -26.54
CA ALA A 474 10.13 0.15 -27.15
C ALA A 474 10.35 -1.04 -28.10
N GLU A 475 11.47 -1.09 -28.84
CA GLU A 475 11.85 -2.26 -29.63
C GLU A 475 12.07 -3.51 -28.76
N LEU A 476 12.71 -3.37 -27.59
CA LEU A 476 12.96 -4.48 -26.66
C LEU A 476 11.68 -4.90 -25.94
N ASP A 477 10.86 -3.95 -25.49
CA ASP A 477 9.53 -4.20 -24.91
C ASP A 477 8.62 -4.99 -25.87
N ALA A 478 8.66 -4.68 -27.17
CA ALA A 478 7.92 -5.41 -28.20
C ALA A 478 8.43 -6.85 -28.39
N ARG A 479 9.70 -7.14 -28.08
CA ARG A 479 10.31 -8.48 -28.14
C ARG A 479 9.97 -9.31 -26.91
N ILE A 480 9.98 -8.69 -25.71
CA ILE A 480 9.50 -9.32 -24.46
C ILE A 480 8.06 -9.86 -24.66
N VAL A 481 7.16 -8.99 -25.14
CA VAL A 481 5.75 -9.33 -25.43
C VAL A 481 5.59 -10.36 -26.55
N ALA A 482 6.61 -10.57 -27.40
CA ALA A 482 6.59 -11.57 -28.48
C ALA A 482 7.22 -12.93 -28.09
N ILE A 483 8.03 -12.99 -27.02
CA ILE A 483 8.62 -14.23 -26.52
C ILE A 483 7.62 -14.97 -25.63
N ASP A 484 7.08 -14.28 -24.63
CA ASP A 484 6.04 -14.79 -23.74
C ASP A 484 4.92 -13.75 -23.63
N PRO A 485 3.86 -13.84 -24.46
CA PRO A 485 2.80 -12.84 -24.48
C PRO A 485 1.95 -12.87 -23.21
N ASP A 486 1.87 -14.00 -22.51
CA ASP A 486 0.93 -14.20 -21.40
C ASP A 486 1.63 -14.08 -20.03
N GLY A 487 2.97 -14.11 -19.99
CA GLY A 487 3.78 -14.04 -18.79
C GLY A 487 3.88 -12.69 -18.09
N PHE A 488 4.53 -12.72 -16.91
CA PHE A 488 4.66 -11.61 -15.98
C PHE A 488 5.27 -10.36 -16.63
N HIS A 489 6.41 -10.49 -17.32
CA HIS A 489 7.12 -9.33 -17.90
C HIS A 489 6.36 -8.69 -19.08
N ALA A 490 5.62 -9.46 -19.87
CA ALA A 490 4.75 -8.90 -20.91
C ALA A 490 3.56 -8.13 -20.30
N SER A 491 2.99 -8.66 -19.22
CA SER A 491 1.96 -7.98 -18.43
C SER A 491 2.49 -6.69 -17.81
N TRP A 492 3.73 -6.72 -17.28
CA TRP A 492 4.44 -5.54 -16.76
C TRP A 492 4.69 -4.50 -17.87
N VAL A 493 5.15 -4.90 -19.06
CA VAL A 493 5.34 -4.00 -20.21
C VAL A 493 4.01 -3.34 -20.63
N ARG A 494 2.88 -4.07 -20.62
CA ARG A 494 1.56 -3.49 -20.88
C ARG A 494 1.16 -2.48 -19.80
N ARG A 495 1.38 -2.81 -18.52
CA ARG A 495 1.10 -1.93 -17.38
C ARG A 495 1.93 -0.64 -17.43
N THR A 496 3.21 -0.72 -17.75
CA THR A 496 4.09 0.45 -17.89
C THR A 496 3.62 1.35 -19.03
N LYS A 497 3.13 0.78 -20.13
CA LYS A 497 2.52 1.54 -21.24
C LYS A 497 1.17 2.17 -20.89
N MET A 498 0.38 1.52 -20.03
CA MET A 498 -0.85 2.10 -19.48
C MET A 498 -0.54 3.30 -18.55
N ARG A 499 0.47 3.19 -17.68
CA ARG A 499 0.94 4.27 -16.79
C ARG A 499 1.48 5.48 -17.55
N ALA A 500 2.29 5.25 -18.59
CA ALA A 500 2.89 6.29 -19.42
C ALA A 500 1.89 7.13 -20.23
N VAL A 501 0.58 6.87 -20.13
CA VAL A 501 -0.50 7.69 -20.71
C VAL A 501 -1.20 8.57 -19.64
N ASP A 502 -1.03 8.26 -18.35
CA ASP A 502 -1.44 9.15 -17.25
C ASP A 502 -0.32 10.13 -16.87
N GLU A 503 0.95 9.73 -17.06
CA GLU A 503 2.14 10.58 -16.98
C GLU A 503 2.04 11.76 -17.99
N GLY A 504 1.80 12.97 -17.47
CA GLY A 504 1.53 14.20 -18.25
C GLY A 504 0.15 14.82 -18.02
N MET A 505 -0.77 14.13 -17.32
CA MET A 505 -2.12 14.63 -17.04
C MET A 505 -2.13 15.89 -16.15
N ARG A 506 -1.15 16.03 -15.26
CA ARG A 506 -0.99 17.24 -14.42
C ARG A 506 -0.60 18.44 -15.27
N GLU A 507 0.40 18.28 -16.14
CA GLU A 507 0.93 19.31 -17.02
C GLU A 507 -0.15 19.84 -17.97
N ILE A 508 -1.02 18.96 -18.48
CA ILE A 508 -2.17 19.36 -19.32
C ILE A 508 -3.21 20.16 -18.52
N VAL A 509 -3.45 19.83 -17.25
CA VAL A 509 -4.31 20.63 -16.37
C VAL A 509 -3.68 22.00 -16.07
N ASP A 510 -2.37 22.04 -15.78
CA ASP A 510 -1.64 23.26 -15.47
C ASP A 510 -1.56 24.22 -16.69
N GLU A 511 -1.24 23.71 -17.88
CA GLU A 511 -1.04 24.53 -19.09
C GLU A 511 -2.34 24.90 -19.84
N HIS A 512 -3.38 24.05 -19.77
CA HIS A 512 -4.58 24.19 -20.62
C HIS A 512 -5.90 24.19 -19.84
N GLY A 513 -5.92 23.72 -18.60
CA GLY A 513 -7.13 23.62 -17.77
C GLY A 513 -8.05 22.46 -18.16
N ARG A 514 -8.95 22.10 -17.23
CA ARG A 514 -9.84 20.92 -17.35
C ARG A 514 -10.91 21.04 -18.45
N ASP A 515 -11.21 22.25 -18.93
CA ASP A 515 -12.13 22.48 -20.04
C ASP A 515 -11.49 22.38 -21.43
N SER A 516 -10.19 22.09 -21.52
CA SER A 516 -9.45 22.06 -22.78
C SER A 516 -9.81 20.86 -23.68
N PRO A 517 -9.71 21.00 -25.02
CA PRO A 517 -9.69 19.88 -25.94
C PRO A 517 -8.61 18.84 -25.58
N GLU A 518 -7.45 19.32 -25.11
CA GLU A 518 -6.28 18.53 -24.75
C GLU A 518 -6.53 17.65 -23.53
N TYR A 519 -7.13 18.18 -22.45
CA TYR A 519 -7.56 17.40 -21.28
C TYR A 519 -8.58 16.31 -21.64
N ARG A 520 -9.56 16.63 -22.50
CA ARG A 520 -10.52 15.61 -22.99
C ARG A 520 -9.85 14.53 -23.81
N ALA A 521 -8.88 14.88 -24.67
CA ALA A 521 -8.11 13.92 -25.44
C ALA A 521 -7.23 13.02 -24.54
N GLN A 522 -6.69 13.55 -23.44
CA GLN A 522 -5.94 12.76 -22.46
C GLN A 522 -6.85 11.76 -21.73
N LEU A 523 -8.06 12.18 -21.33
CA LEU A 523 -9.05 11.27 -20.73
C LEU A 523 -9.46 10.13 -21.69
N GLU A 524 -9.65 10.43 -22.97
CA GLU A 524 -9.88 9.40 -24.01
C GLU A 524 -8.67 8.46 -24.16
N ALA A 525 -7.44 8.99 -24.13
CA ALA A 525 -6.22 8.19 -24.23
C ALA A 525 -6.01 7.26 -23.02
N ILE A 526 -6.20 7.76 -21.78
CA ILE A 526 -6.11 6.96 -20.55
C ILE A 526 -7.14 5.83 -20.58
N ARG A 527 -8.39 6.16 -20.95
CA ARG A 527 -9.49 5.19 -21.09
C ARG A 527 -9.16 4.09 -22.11
N ASP A 528 -8.73 4.45 -23.31
CA ASP A 528 -8.37 3.48 -24.36
C ASP A 528 -7.16 2.63 -23.93
N ALA A 529 -6.14 3.23 -23.30
CA ALA A 529 -4.96 2.51 -22.81
C ALA A 529 -5.28 1.50 -21.70
N VAL A 530 -6.21 1.82 -20.80
CA VAL A 530 -6.71 0.87 -19.78
C VAL A 530 -7.53 -0.26 -20.42
N HIS A 531 -8.36 0.03 -21.42
CA HIS A 531 -9.09 -1.03 -22.14
C HIS A 531 -8.16 -1.98 -22.90
N ASP A 532 -7.14 -1.46 -23.58
CA ASP A 532 -6.11 -2.28 -24.23
C ASP A 532 -5.29 -3.09 -23.21
N TYR A 533 -5.07 -2.58 -21.99
CA TYR A 533 -4.47 -3.32 -20.89
C TYR A 533 -5.37 -4.48 -20.41
N LEU A 534 -6.63 -4.18 -20.07
CA LEU A 534 -7.61 -5.15 -19.53
C LEU A 534 -8.07 -6.19 -20.56
N ALA A 535 -8.03 -5.87 -21.86
CA ALA A 535 -8.33 -6.79 -22.95
C ALA A 535 -7.11 -7.62 -23.42
N GLY A 536 -5.90 -7.23 -23.00
CA GLY A 536 -4.69 -8.01 -23.22
C GLY A 536 -4.66 -9.29 -22.36
N PRO A 537 -3.82 -10.29 -22.72
CA PRO A 537 -3.53 -11.36 -21.78
C PRO A 537 -2.74 -10.78 -20.60
N LEU A 538 -3.14 -11.19 -19.40
CA LEU A 538 -2.50 -10.84 -18.13
C LEU A 538 -2.10 -12.12 -17.41
N TYR A 539 -0.91 -12.10 -16.83
CA TYR A 539 -0.32 -13.19 -16.05
C TYR A 539 -1.14 -13.52 -14.79
N ASP A 540 -1.67 -12.50 -14.13
CA ASP A 540 -2.53 -12.59 -12.97
C ASP A 540 -3.49 -11.37 -12.89
N ASP A 541 -4.22 -11.26 -11.79
CA ASP A 541 -5.17 -10.18 -11.51
C ASP A 541 -4.54 -9.02 -10.70
N SER A 542 -3.26 -9.10 -10.33
CA SER A 542 -2.63 -8.30 -9.27
C SER A 542 -2.63 -6.79 -9.54
N PHE A 543 -2.68 -6.39 -10.81
CA PHE A 543 -2.71 -4.98 -11.23
C PHE A 543 -4.05 -4.54 -11.84
N LYS A 544 -5.10 -5.37 -11.78
CA LYS A 544 -6.44 -4.98 -12.27
C LYS A 544 -7.08 -3.88 -11.41
N GLY A 545 -6.81 -3.87 -10.09
CA GLY A 545 -7.34 -2.84 -9.18
C GLY A 545 -6.94 -1.43 -9.60
N GLU A 546 -5.64 -1.24 -9.80
CA GLU A 546 -5.03 -0.03 -10.36
C GLU A 546 -5.62 0.37 -11.71
N ALA A 547 -5.72 -0.58 -12.65
CA ALA A 547 -6.31 -0.31 -13.96
C ALA A 547 -7.76 0.20 -13.84
N TYR A 548 -8.60 -0.46 -13.03
CA TYR A 548 -9.98 -0.03 -12.80
C TYR A 548 -10.10 1.30 -12.04
N LEU A 549 -9.17 1.61 -11.12
CA LEU A 549 -9.09 2.90 -10.42
C LEU A 549 -8.74 4.05 -11.39
N ASN A 550 -7.81 3.82 -12.32
CA ASN A 550 -7.46 4.78 -13.36
C ASN A 550 -8.63 4.99 -14.33
N LEU A 551 -9.30 3.91 -14.75
CA LEU A 551 -10.50 3.99 -15.61
C LEU A 551 -11.64 4.74 -14.93
N PHE A 552 -11.92 4.46 -13.65
CA PHE A 552 -12.90 5.21 -12.85
C PHE A 552 -12.57 6.70 -12.80
N SER A 553 -11.31 7.04 -12.53
CA SER A 553 -10.84 8.43 -12.42
C SER A 553 -10.89 9.18 -13.74
N ALA A 554 -10.63 8.51 -14.86
CA ALA A 554 -10.84 9.07 -16.19
C ALA A 554 -12.33 9.26 -16.49
N LEU A 555 -13.15 8.20 -16.38
CA LEU A 555 -14.57 8.21 -16.76
C LEU A 555 -15.41 9.22 -15.97
N ARG A 556 -15.17 9.37 -14.65
CA ARG A 556 -15.87 10.37 -13.81
C ARG A 556 -15.49 11.81 -14.14
N SER A 557 -14.44 12.01 -14.94
CA SER A 557 -13.91 13.32 -15.35
C SER A 557 -14.29 13.70 -16.79
N MET A 558 -14.97 12.81 -17.54
CA MET A 558 -15.41 13.06 -18.91
C MET A 558 -16.77 13.77 -18.96
N ASP A 559 -16.96 14.66 -19.94
CA ASP A 559 -18.27 15.25 -20.28
C ASP A 559 -18.73 14.78 -21.68
N PRO A 560 -19.87 14.06 -21.81
CA PRO A 560 -20.69 13.49 -20.74
C PRO A 560 -20.10 12.19 -20.15
N ILE A 561 -20.33 11.95 -18.85
CA ILE A 561 -19.85 10.77 -18.12
C ILE A 561 -20.42 9.46 -18.73
N PRO A 562 -19.60 8.48 -19.14
CA PRO A 562 -20.07 7.20 -19.70
C PRO A 562 -20.64 6.22 -18.65
N GLY A 563 -21.84 6.50 -18.13
CA GLY A 563 -22.43 5.84 -16.96
C GLY A 563 -22.45 4.30 -16.90
N GLU A 564 -22.70 3.60 -18.01
CA GLU A 564 -22.64 2.12 -18.04
C GLU A 564 -21.22 1.61 -17.83
N GLU A 565 -20.24 2.26 -18.47
CA GLU A 565 -18.82 1.91 -18.40
C GLU A 565 -18.21 2.30 -17.05
N LEU A 566 -18.68 3.41 -16.46
CA LEU A 566 -18.36 3.80 -15.09
C LEU A 566 -18.85 2.73 -14.10
N ALA A 567 -20.05 2.19 -14.29
CA ALA A 567 -20.55 1.09 -13.46
C ALA A 567 -19.73 -0.21 -13.64
N GLU A 568 -19.24 -0.51 -14.85
CA GLU A 568 -18.29 -1.61 -15.08
C GLU A 568 -16.94 -1.38 -14.39
N ALA A 569 -16.39 -0.15 -14.46
CA ALA A 569 -15.15 0.22 -13.79
C ALA A 569 -15.26 0.08 -12.25
N ILE A 570 -16.37 0.57 -11.66
CA ILE A 570 -16.62 0.47 -10.22
C ILE A 570 -16.76 -0.99 -9.77
N ARG A 571 -17.44 -1.85 -10.54
CA ARG A 571 -17.49 -3.30 -10.26
C ARG A 571 -16.09 -3.93 -10.29
N GLY A 572 -15.27 -3.53 -11.26
CA GLY A 572 -13.86 -3.94 -11.34
C GLY A 572 -13.02 -3.48 -10.15
N MET A 573 -13.23 -2.25 -9.65
CA MET A 573 -12.62 -1.78 -8.41
C MET A 573 -13.06 -2.63 -7.21
N VAL A 574 -14.35 -2.92 -7.05
CA VAL A 574 -14.85 -3.75 -5.94
C VAL A 574 -14.28 -5.17 -6.00
N GLU A 575 -14.11 -5.75 -7.19
CA GLU A 575 -13.51 -7.07 -7.36
C GLU A 575 -12.00 -7.07 -7.12
N TYR A 576 -11.23 -6.12 -7.65
CA TYR A 576 -9.76 -6.19 -7.71
C TYR A 576 -8.99 -5.14 -6.91
N GLU A 577 -9.54 -3.96 -6.63
CA GLU A 577 -8.82 -2.89 -5.91
C GLU A 577 -8.76 -3.16 -4.39
N ARG A 578 -7.64 -2.80 -3.76
CA ARG A 578 -7.32 -3.16 -2.37
C ARG A 578 -6.68 -2.04 -1.55
N LEU A 579 -5.95 -1.12 -2.19
CA LEU A 579 -5.14 -0.10 -1.53
C LEU A 579 -5.97 1.15 -1.19
N ASN A 580 -7.05 1.40 -1.94
CA ASN A 580 -7.85 2.63 -1.87
C ASN A 580 -9.30 2.41 -1.39
N PRO A 581 -9.55 1.77 -0.22
CA PRO A 581 -10.91 1.42 0.21
C PRO A 581 -11.83 2.64 0.38
N HIS A 582 -11.28 3.83 0.67
CA HIS A 582 -12.03 5.08 0.75
C HIS A 582 -12.61 5.53 -0.61
N ILE A 583 -11.94 5.24 -1.72
CA ILE A 583 -12.47 5.51 -3.07
C ILE A 583 -13.48 4.42 -3.47
N VAL A 584 -13.09 3.14 -3.33
CA VAL A 584 -13.91 1.97 -3.71
C VAL A 584 -15.23 1.92 -2.94
N PHE A 585 -15.25 2.36 -1.69
CA PHE A 585 -16.39 2.32 -0.78
C PHE A 585 -16.75 3.71 -0.22
N GLY A 586 -16.53 4.77 -1.01
CA GLY A 586 -16.97 6.14 -0.71
C GLY A 586 -17.37 6.86 -2.00
N ASP A 587 -16.38 7.41 -2.71
CA ASP A 587 -16.57 8.16 -3.96
C ASP A 587 -17.25 7.34 -5.06
N ALA A 588 -16.83 6.09 -5.24
CA ALA A 588 -17.36 5.21 -6.28
C ALA A 588 -18.87 4.89 -6.09
N PRO A 589 -19.36 4.52 -4.89
CA PRO A 589 -20.78 4.45 -4.59
C PRO A 589 -21.57 5.72 -4.93
N LEU A 590 -21.07 6.92 -4.59
CA LEU A 590 -21.74 8.18 -4.92
C LEU A 590 -21.80 8.41 -6.44
N ALA A 591 -20.68 8.25 -7.15
CA ALA A 591 -20.63 8.35 -8.60
C ALA A 591 -21.54 7.32 -9.30
N MET A 592 -21.71 6.12 -8.72
CA MET A 592 -22.68 5.12 -9.19
C MET A 592 -24.13 5.60 -9.05
N ILE A 593 -24.46 6.29 -7.95
CA ILE A 593 -25.81 6.81 -7.66
C ILE A 593 -26.17 8.00 -8.57
N ASP A 594 -25.21 8.87 -8.86
CA ASP A 594 -25.44 10.10 -9.63
C ASP A 594 -25.34 9.94 -11.15
N HIS A 595 -24.54 8.99 -11.65
CA HIS A 595 -24.20 8.90 -13.08
C HIS A 595 -24.59 7.57 -13.76
N THR A 596 -25.26 6.65 -13.06
CA THR A 596 -25.60 5.32 -13.60
C THR A 596 -27.06 4.94 -13.30
N PRO A 597 -27.66 3.99 -14.04
CA PRO A 597 -29.02 3.50 -13.75
C PRO A 597 -29.08 2.52 -12.57
N TYR A 598 -28.02 2.41 -11.75
CA TYR A 598 -27.84 1.38 -10.72
C TYR A 598 -27.71 1.91 -9.27
N PRO A 599 -28.46 2.93 -8.81
CA PRO A 599 -28.24 3.53 -7.48
C PRO A 599 -28.37 2.53 -6.31
N LEU A 600 -29.21 1.49 -6.44
CA LEU A 600 -29.33 0.46 -5.39
C LEU A 600 -28.15 -0.53 -5.36
N GLU A 601 -27.33 -0.64 -6.41
CA GLU A 601 -26.14 -1.49 -6.40
C GLU A 601 -25.03 -0.87 -5.52
N ALA A 602 -24.98 0.47 -5.46
CA ALA A 602 -24.12 1.19 -4.51
C ALA A 602 -24.43 0.83 -3.04
N VAL A 603 -25.69 0.48 -2.71
CA VAL A 603 -26.10 0.01 -1.37
C VAL A 603 -25.50 -1.36 -1.05
N ASP A 604 -25.44 -2.27 -2.03
CA ASP A 604 -24.81 -3.57 -1.84
C ASP A 604 -23.27 -3.43 -1.75
N ILE A 605 -22.67 -2.54 -2.55
CA ILE A 605 -21.24 -2.22 -2.52
C ILE A 605 -20.81 -1.65 -1.16
N ILE A 606 -21.48 -0.59 -0.66
CA ILE A 606 -21.12 0.05 0.61
C ILE A 606 -21.29 -0.92 1.81
N ARG A 607 -22.34 -1.77 1.78
CA ARG A 607 -22.57 -2.78 2.82
C ARG A 607 -21.52 -3.90 2.80
N ALA A 608 -21.06 -4.33 1.63
CA ALA A 608 -19.99 -5.32 1.49
C ALA A 608 -18.61 -4.74 1.83
N GLY A 609 -18.39 -3.46 1.53
CA GLY A 609 -17.13 -2.75 1.81
C GLY A 609 -16.95 -2.30 3.25
N ALA A 610 -18.03 -1.96 3.96
CA ALA A 610 -17.99 -1.37 5.30
C ALA A 610 -17.03 -2.06 6.29
N PRO A 611 -16.95 -3.41 6.39
CA PRO A 611 -15.94 -4.08 7.22
C PRO A 611 -14.50 -3.61 6.96
N ARG A 612 -14.09 -3.52 5.69
CA ARG A 612 -12.75 -3.06 5.29
C ARG A 612 -12.52 -1.59 5.56
N VAL A 613 -13.57 -0.77 5.47
CA VAL A 613 -13.49 0.67 5.78
C VAL A 613 -13.27 0.89 7.28
N PHE A 614 -13.92 0.11 8.15
CA PHE A 614 -13.66 0.18 9.60
C PHE A 614 -12.34 -0.49 10.02
N GLU A 615 -11.89 -1.51 9.30
CA GLU A 615 -10.57 -2.13 9.47
C GLU A 615 -9.45 -1.12 9.16
N SER A 616 -9.47 -0.54 7.95
CA SER A 616 -8.55 0.54 7.55
C SER A 616 -8.62 1.80 8.43
N LEU A 617 -9.73 2.04 9.12
CA LEU A 617 -9.85 3.13 10.09
C LEU A 617 -9.22 2.78 11.45
N GLU A 618 -9.36 1.55 11.93
CA GLU A 618 -8.71 1.09 13.18
C GLU A 618 -7.20 0.92 13.00
N ASP A 619 -6.74 0.53 11.81
CA ASP A 619 -5.31 0.58 11.44
C ASP A 619 -4.77 2.03 11.54
N ALA A 620 -5.60 3.00 11.16
CA ALA A 620 -5.30 4.43 11.27
C ALA A 620 -5.52 5.02 12.68
N ARG A 621 -5.84 4.22 13.71
CA ARG A 621 -6.07 4.71 15.09
C ARG A 621 -4.89 5.53 15.63
N SER A 622 -3.66 5.18 15.24
CA SER A 622 -2.41 5.84 15.68
C SER A 622 -2.22 7.27 15.17
N PHE A 623 -3.06 7.74 14.24
CA PHE A 623 -3.05 9.12 13.74
C PHE A 623 -3.97 10.08 14.53
N PHE A 624 -4.70 9.58 15.54
CA PHE A 624 -5.57 10.40 16.39
C PHE A 624 -4.98 10.52 17.79
N ASP A 625 -4.58 11.72 18.20
CA ASP A 625 -3.97 11.95 19.51
C ASP A 625 -5.00 11.92 20.67
N THR A 626 -6.30 12.10 20.38
CA THR A 626 -7.39 11.98 21.36
C THR A 626 -8.48 10.97 20.99
N GLU A 627 -9.10 10.35 22.01
CA GLU A 627 -10.32 9.54 21.85
C GLU A 627 -11.51 10.36 21.28
N GLY A 628 -11.48 11.69 21.39
CA GLY A 628 -12.52 12.57 20.86
C GLY A 628 -12.44 12.73 19.34
N GLU A 629 -11.24 12.84 18.79
CA GLU A 629 -10.99 12.86 17.35
C GLU A 629 -11.26 11.48 16.73
N TRP A 630 -10.83 10.41 17.40
CA TRP A 630 -11.15 9.03 17.03
C TRP A 630 -12.67 8.79 16.91
N ASP A 631 -13.42 9.12 17.96
CA ASP A 631 -14.89 9.01 18.02
C ASP A 631 -15.56 10.00 17.02
N GLY A 632 -14.90 11.09 16.66
CA GLY A 632 -15.27 12.00 15.57
C GLY A 632 -15.14 11.37 14.18
N ALA A 633 -13.96 10.83 13.84
CA ALA A 633 -13.69 10.17 12.56
C ALA A 633 -14.61 8.95 12.36
N LEU A 634 -14.76 8.13 13.41
CA LEU A 634 -15.68 7.00 13.47
C LEU A 634 -17.14 7.40 13.18
N ARG A 635 -17.62 8.51 13.75
CA ARG A 635 -18.94 9.09 13.42
C ARG A 635 -19.02 9.59 11.98
N GLY A 636 -17.98 10.25 11.48
CA GLY A 636 -17.89 10.70 10.09
C GLY A 636 -18.04 9.55 9.10
N THR A 637 -17.22 8.51 9.24
CA THR A 637 -17.27 7.28 8.42
C THR A 637 -18.65 6.62 8.49
N LEU A 638 -19.25 6.50 9.68
CA LEU A 638 -20.59 5.92 9.81
C LEU A 638 -21.69 6.80 9.21
N SER A 639 -21.57 8.13 9.30
CA SER A 639 -22.46 9.10 8.66
C SER A 639 -22.42 8.95 7.14
N GLY A 640 -21.24 8.96 6.52
CA GLY A 640 -21.06 8.79 5.07
C GLY A 640 -21.61 7.45 4.54
N ILE A 641 -21.49 6.37 5.31
CA ILE A 641 -22.13 5.09 4.96
C ILE A 641 -23.67 5.21 4.92
N TYR A 642 -24.28 5.94 5.87
CA TYR A 642 -25.73 6.20 5.82
C TYR A 642 -26.10 7.23 4.74
N ASP A 643 -25.23 8.18 4.41
CA ASP A 643 -25.42 9.14 3.31
C ASP A 643 -25.58 8.42 1.97
N VAL A 644 -24.61 7.57 1.61
CA VAL A 644 -24.64 6.72 0.41
C VAL A 644 -25.91 5.89 0.33
N ILE A 645 -26.34 5.25 1.44
CA ILE A 645 -27.56 4.42 1.45
C ILE A 645 -28.82 5.27 1.29
N GLY A 646 -28.89 6.44 1.93
CA GLY A 646 -30.03 7.34 1.85
C GLY A 646 -30.18 8.00 0.48
N TRP A 647 -29.07 8.47 -0.09
CA TRP A 647 -29.03 9.04 -1.44
C TRP A 647 -29.39 7.98 -2.50
N ALA A 648 -28.85 6.76 -2.39
CA ALA A 648 -29.24 5.63 -3.23
C ALA A 648 -30.75 5.32 -3.18
N HIS A 649 -31.35 5.32 -1.98
CA HIS A 649 -32.79 5.10 -1.82
C HIS A 649 -33.61 6.23 -2.46
N PHE A 650 -33.25 7.50 -2.23
CA PHE A 650 -33.91 8.65 -2.87
C PHE A 650 -33.84 8.57 -4.40
N LYS A 651 -32.64 8.36 -4.96
CA LYS A 651 -32.38 8.33 -6.41
C LYS A 651 -33.00 7.10 -7.09
N ALA A 652 -33.27 6.03 -6.32
CA ALA A 652 -34.09 4.89 -6.74
C ALA A 652 -35.61 5.13 -6.66
N GLY A 653 -36.06 6.35 -6.36
CA GLY A 653 -37.48 6.71 -6.23
C GLY A 653 -38.13 6.30 -4.90
N ARG A 654 -37.34 6.07 -3.85
CA ARG A 654 -37.83 5.77 -2.49
C ARG A 654 -37.62 6.97 -1.56
N THR A 655 -38.28 8.10 -1.87
CA THR A 655 -38.11 9.40 -1.19
C THR A 655 -38.11 9.30 0.34
N GLU A 656 -39.06 8.54 0.91
CA GLU A 656 -39.24 8.39 2.36
C GLU A 656 -38.22 7.44 3.03
N ASP A 657 -37.74 6.42 2.32
CA ASP A 657 -36.65 5.56 2.81
C ASP A 657 -35.33 6.35 2.83
N GLY A 658 -35.11 7.16 1.77
CA GLY A 658 -33.99 8.08 1.67
C GLY A 658 -33.99 9.10 2.81
N ARG A 659 -35.12 9.82 3.01
CA ARG A 659 -35.30 10.80 4.09
C ARG A 659 -34.91 10.24 5.46
N HIS A 660 -35.52 9.12 5.87
CA HIS A 660 -35.25 8.52 7.18
C HIS A 660 -33.80 8.03 7.34
N THR A 661 -33.13 7.66 6.26
CA THR A 661 -31.74 7.21 6.30
C THR A 661 -30.78 8.40 6.40
N LEU A 662 -31.01 9.47 5.64
CA LEU A 662 -30.22 10.70 5.68
C LEU A 662 -30.42 11.47 7.00
N GLU A 663 -31.63 11.53 7.54
CA GLU A 663 -31.90 12.09 8.88
C GLU A 663 -31.12 11.34 9.98
N ARG A 664 -30.86 10.03 9.78
CA ARG A 664 -30.02 9.23 10.67
C ARG A 664 -28.52 9.46 10.44
N ALA A 665 -28.07 9.68 9.20
CA ALA A 665 -26.71 10.15 8.93
C ALA A 665 -26.44 11.47 9.68
N LEU A 666 -27.37 12.44 9.55
CA LEU A 666 -27.28 13.73 10.23
C LEU A 666 -27.34 13.63 11.76
N ALA A 667 -28.12 12.69 12.30
CA ALA A 667 -28.15 12.41 13.74
C ALA A 667 -26.86 11.76 14.27
N ILE A 668 -26.00 11.23 13.38
CA ILE A 668 -24.67 10.70 13.71
C ILE A 668 -23.60 11.79 13.54
N SER A 669 -23.67 12.59 12.46
CA SER A 669 -22.80 13.76 12.23
C SER A 669 -23.62 14.97 11.80
N ALA A 670 -23.87 15.90 12.75
CA ALA A 670 -24.74 17.07 12.53
C ALA A 670 -24.16 18.12 11.54
N TYR A 671 -22.89 17.97 11.15
CA TYR A 671 -22.11 18.92 10.35
C TYR A 671 -21.75 18.40 8.95
N ASP A 672 -22.25 17.22 8.56
CA ASP A 672 -21.95 16.63 7.26
C ASP A 672 -22.62 17.41 6.10
N ARG A 673 -21.81 18.11 5.30
CA ARG A 673 -22.25 18.96 4.18
C ARG A 673 -22.99 18.19 3.08
N ASN A 674 -22.63 16.92 2.85
CA ASN A 674 -23.19 16.12 1.77
C ASN A 674 -24.57 15.61 2.19
N VAL A 675 -24.69 15.12 3.43
CA VAL A 675 -25.99 14.77 4.04
C VAL A 675 -26.95 15.97 4.04
N ARG A 676 -26.47 17.18 4.33
CA ARG A 676 -27.28 18.43 4.25
C ARG A 676 -27.82 18.69 2.85
N TYR A 677 -26.99 18.55 1.83
CA TYR A 677 -27.39 18.72 0.43
C TYR A 677 -28.40 17.65 -0.01
N HIS A 678 -28.12 16.38 0.28
CA HIS A 678 -29.00 15.26 -0.06
C HIS A 678 -30.37 15.36 0.66
N LEU A 679 -30.38 15.83 1.91
CA LEU A 679 -31.64 16.11 2.64
C LEU A 679 -32.43 17.25 1.99
N GLY A 680 -31.78 18.36 1.62
CA GLY A 680 -32.47 19.46 0.95
C GLY A 680 -33.11 19.04 -0.38
N GLN A 681 -32.41 18.23 -1.18
CA GLN A 681 -32.94 17.63 -2.41
C GLN A 681 -34.15 16.71 -2.15
N VAL A 682 -34.10 15.91 -1.09
CA VAL A 682 -35.24 15.07 -0.64
C VAL A 682 -36.43 15.93 -0.19
N TYR A 683 -36.20 16.99 0.57
CA TYR A 683 -37.26 17.90 1.01
C TYR A 683 -37.87 18.69 -0.17
N GLU A 684 -37.10 19.11 -1.17
CA GLU A 684 -37.66 19.75 -2.37
C GLU A 684 -38.51 18.81 -3.24
N GLN A 685 -38.17 17.52 -3.31
CA GLN A 685 -38.99 16.50 -3.95
C GLN A 685 -40.30 16.29 -3.16
N LEU A 686 -40.26 16.22 -1.83
CA LEU A 686 -41.45 16.12 -0.98
C LEU A 686 -42.33 17.38 -1.07
N ALA A 687 -41.73 18.56 -1.28
CA ALA A 687 -42.47 19.78 -1.58
C ALA A 687 -43.22 19.68 -2.92
N ALA A 688 -42.56 19.19 -3.97
CA ALA A 688 -43.20 18.97 -5.28
C ALA A 688 -44.33 17.92 -5.21
N GLU A 689 -44.12 16.81 -4.48
CA GLU A 689 -45.17 15.81 -4.23
C GLU A 689 -46.37 16.41 -3.46
N ALA A 690 -46.13 17.31 -2.51
CA ALA A 690 -47.19 18.04 -1.81
C ALA A 690 -47.92 19.04 -2.71
N GLU A 691 -47.21 19.77 -3.58
CA GLU A 691 -47.78 20.66 -4.61
C GLU A 691 -48.69 19.89 -5.57
N GLU A 692 -48.27 18.72 -6.08
CA GLU A 692 -49.08 17.86 -6.95
C GLU A 692 -50.35 17.32 -6.27
N ASN A 693 -50.26 17.00 -4.97
CA ASN A 693 -51.42 16.60 -4.17
C ASN A 693 -52.32 17.78 -3.75
N GLY A 694 -51.90 19.03 -3.99
CA GLY A 694 -52.63 20.25 -3.66
C GLY A 694 -52.50 20.71 -2.21
N ASP A 695 -51.52 20.20 -1.45
CA ASP A 695 -51.24 20.59 -0.07
C ASP A 695 -50.12 21.65 -0.02
N GLY A 696 -50.51 22.90 -0.23
CA GLY A 696 -49.58 24.04 -0.20
C GLY A 696 -49.01 24.34 1.19
N GLU A 697 -49.62 23.85 2.28
CA GLU A 697 -49.10 24.02 3.65
C GLU A 697 -47.95 23.04 3.89
N ALA A 698 -48.14 21.76 3.54
CA ALA A 698 -47.06 20.77 3.53
C ALA A 698 -45.93 21.14 2.55
N ALA A 699 -46.25 21.63 1.35
CA ALA A 699 -45.24 22.08 0.39
C ALA A 699 -44.35 23.20 0.95
N THR A 700 -44.96 24.22 1.55
CA THR A 700 -44.20 25.31 2.21
C THR A 700 -43.34 24.77 3.34
N SER A 701 -43.91 23.90 4.19
CA SER A 701 -43.19 23.26 5.29
C SER A 701 -42.00 22.41 4.84
N TRP A 702 -42.02 21.84 3.64
CA TRP A 702 -40.87 21.11 3.09
C TRP A 702 -39.82 22.05 2.46
N LEU A 703 -40.23 23.12 1.79
CA LEU A 703 -39.28 24.12 1.26
C LEU A 703 -38.53 24.85 2.38
N ASP A 704 -39.17 25.12 3.52
CA ASP A 704 -38.51 25.68 4.70
C ASP A 704 -37.44 24.72 5.25
N GLN A 705 -37.71 23.40 5.30
CA GLN A 705 -36.74 22.37 5.71
C GLN A 705 -35.60 22.17 4.70
N ALA A 706 -35.87 22.35 3.41
CA ALA A 706 -34.82 22.35 2.38
C ALA A 706 -33.86 23.53 2.56
N GLU A 707 -34.40 24.73 2.78
CA GLU A 707 -33.62 25.94 3.03
C GLU A 707 -32.80 25.84 4.32
N ASP A 708 -33.40 25.43 5.45
CA ASP A 708 -32.68 25.17 6.71
C ASP A 708 -31.57 24.11 6.55
N SER A 709 -31.77 23.10 5.69
CA SER A 709 -30.77 22.07 5.42
C SER A 709 -29.59 22.64 4.63
N TYR A 710 -29.85 23.31 3.50
CA TYR A 710 -28.78 23.90 2.70
C TYR A 710 -28.04 25.02 3.45
N ILE A 711 -28.72 25.88 4.22
CA ILE A 711 -28.10 26.90 5.09
C ILE A 711 -27.08 26.26 6.05
N ALA A 712 -27.39 25.08 6.58
CA ALA A 712 -26.49 24.37 7.49
C ALA A 712 -25.34 23.62 6.78
N GLY A 713 -25.42 23.43 5.46
CA GLY A 713 -24.31 22.95 4.61
C GLY A 713 -23.51 24.08 3.92
N PHE A 714 -24.02 25.31 3.90
CA PHE A 714 -23.50 26.45 3.13
C PHE A 714 -22.07 26.90 3.50
N GLY A 715 -21.65 26.73 4.75
CA GLY A 715 -20.40 27.28 5.29
C GLY A 715 -19.14 26.94 4.48
N ALA A 716 -18.05 27.69 4.70
CA ALA A 716 -16.91 27.80 3.78
C ALA A 716 -16.37 26.46 3.22
N SER A 717 -16.17 26.41 1.89
CA SER A 717 -15.58 25.28 1.16
C SER A 717 -14.34 25.71 0.38
N ARG A 718 -13.52 24.71 0.02
CA ARG A 718 -12.67 24.78 -1.17
C ARG A 718 -13.40 24.08 -2.31
N GLY A 719 -13.40 24.70 -3.49
CA GLY A 719 -14.27 24.29 -4.59
C GLY A 719 -15.75 24.60 -4.35
N GLU A 720 -16.58 24.23 -5.33
CA GLU A 720 -18.03 24.49 -5.34
C GLU A 720 -18.73 23.82 -4.15
N ASN A 721 -19.64 24.54 -3.49
CA ASN A 721 -20.53 23.96 -2.48
C ASN A 721 -21.89 23.64 -3.11
N PRO A 722 -22.32 22.37 -3.22
CA PRO A 722 -23.61 22.04 -3.81
C PRO A 722 -24.81 22.62 -3.04
N ASN A 723 -24.63 22.95 -1.74
CA ASN A 723 -25.65 23.65 -0.95
C ASN A 723 -25.83 25.12 -1.37
N GLU A 724 -24.78 25.79 -1.85
CA GLU A 724 -24.86 27.17 -2.34
C GLU A 724 -25.63 27.23 -3.66
N THR A 725 -25.26 26.40 -4.63
CA THR A 725 -25.97 26.26 -5.92
C THR A 725 -27.44 25.86 -5.72
N ALA A 726 -27.73 25.01 -4.72
CA ALA A 726 -29.10 24.64 -4.36
C ALA A 726 -29.87 25.77 -3.66
N LEU A 727 -29.22 26.55 -2.78
CA LEU A 727 -29.82 27.78 -2.21
C LEU A 727 -30.15 28.79 -3.29
N GLU A 728 -29.30 28.95 -4.33
CA GLU A 728 -29.63 29.84 -5.44
C GLU A 728 -30.93 29.42 -6.15
N ALA A 729 -31.04 28.14 -6.49
CA ALA A 729 -32.19 27.58 -7.20
C ALA A 729 -33.46 27.65 -6.34
N LEU A 730 -33.36 27.36 -5.04
CA LEU A 730 -34.47 27.45 -4.10
C LEU A 730 -34.89 28.91 -3.88
N TYR A 731 -33.96 29.85 -3.75
CA TYR A 731 -34.25 31.28 -3.63
C TYR A 731 -34.99 31.80 -4.88
N GLU A 732 -34.55 31.41 -6.08
CA GLU A 732 -35.22 31.75 -7.33
C GLU A 732 -36.63 31.12 -7.42
N ARG A 733 -36.79 29.86 -6.97
CA ARG A 733 -38.10 29.18 -6.86
C ARG A 733 -39.05 29.90 -5.90
N ARG A 734 -38.57 30.36 -4.73
CA ARG A 734 -39.38 31.05 -3.71
C ARG A 734 -39.75 32.48 -4.11
N ASN A 735 -38.81 33.24 -4.69
CA ASN A 735 -38.97 34.67 -4.97
C ASN A 735 -39.38 34.98 -6.42
N GLY A 736 -39.30 34.01 -7.33
CA GLY A 736 -39.61 34.18 -8.76
C GLY A 736 -38.54 34.93 -9.56
N SER A 737 -37.38 35.24 -8.94
CA SER A 737 -36.20 35.80 -9.57
C SER A 737 -34.98 35.69 -8.64
N ARG A 738 -33.78 35.99 -9.15
CA ARG A 738 -32.53 36.10 -8.39
C ARG A 738 -32.26 37.50 -7.81
N GLU A 739 -33.22 38.44 -7.87
CA GLU A 739 -33.02 39.80 -7.32
C GLU A 739 -32.91 39.73 -5.78
N GLY A 740 -31.75 40.14 -5.23
CA GLY A 740 -31.45 40.08 -3.79
C GLY A 740 -30.64 38.85 -3.33
N ILE A 741 -30.26 37.95 -4.23
CA ILE A 741 -29.58 36.68 -3.90
C ILE A 741 -28.18 36.90 -3.31
N GLU A 742 -27.41 37.85 -3.86
CA GLU A 742 -26.05 38.20 -3.40
C GLU A 742 -26.07 38.74 -1.95
N GLU A 743 -27.05 39.59 -1.61
CA GLU A 743 -27.25 40.11 -0.25
C GLU A 743 -27.66 38.98 0.71
N TYR A 744 -28.49 38.03 0.25
CA TYR A 744 -28.88 36.88 1.05
C TYR A 744 -27.69 35.98 1.39
N LEU A 745 -26.93 35.51 0.40
CA LEU A 745 -25.76 34.65 0.60
C LEU A 745 -24.68 35.34 1.46
N ALA A 746 -24.45 36.64 1.28
CA ALA A 746 -23.55 37.41 2.15
C ALA A 746 -23.97 37.41 3.64
N THR A 747 -25.27 37.32 3.95
CA THR A 747 -25.71 37.14 5.36
C THR A 747 -25.53 35.72 5.89
N LEU A 748 -25.30 34.73 5.03
CA LEU A 748 -24.95 33.36 5.44
C LEU A 748 -23.44 33.22 5.61
N ASP A 749 -22.64 33.83 4.73
CA ASP A 749 -21.18 33.85 4.81
C ASP A 749 -20.69 34.51 6.10
N GLU A 750 -21.14 35.73 6.43
CA GLU A 750 -20.75 36.38 7.69
C GLU A 750 -21.19 35.58 8.94
N ARG A 751 -22.27 34.79 8.87
CA ARG A 751 -22.68 33.87 9.96
C ARG A 751 -21.76 32.67 10.09
N ASP A 752 -21.33 32.09 8.97
CA ASP A 752 -20.34 31.00 8.97
C ASP A 752 -19.00 31.51 9.48
N ARG A 753 -18.53 32.62 8.93
CA ARG A 753 -17.31 33.33 9.30
C ARG A 753 -17.20 33.62 10.79
N VAL A 754 -18.27 34.14 11.43
CA VAL A 754 -18.32 34.31 12.89
C VAL A 754 -18.18 32.99 13.63
N ARG A 755 -18.89 31.92 13.22
CA ARG A 755 -18.78 30.59 13.85
C ARG A 755 -17.40 29.96 13.65
N ARG A 756 -16.78 30.12 12.48
CA ARG A 756 -15.42 29.64 12.20
C ARG A 756 -14.42 30.35 13.11
N HIS A 757 -14.53 31.67 13.24
CA HIS A 757 -13.71 32.48 14.15
C HIS A 757 -13.87 32.05 15.61
N GLU A 758 -15.11 31.94 16.12
CA GLU A 758 -15.40 31.46 17.47
C GLU A 758 -14.76 30.08 17.72
N ARG A 759 -15.05 29.09 16.86
CA ARG A 759 -14.51 27.73 16.95
C ARG A 759 -12.98 27.67 16.88
N ILE A 760 -12.34 28.54 16.08
CA ILE A 760 -10.87 28.58 15.94
C ILE A 760 -10.20 29.16 17.19
N LEU A 761 -10.83 30.14 17.85
CA LEU A 761 -10.32 30.64 19.13
C LEU A 761 -10.62 29.69 20.30
N GLU A 762 -11.71 28.92 20.21
CA GLU A 762 -11.99 27.81 21.13
C GLU A 762 -11.03 26.61 20.94
N SER A 763 -10.46 26.41 19.74
CA SER A 763 -9.48 25.34 19.48
C SER A 763 -8.05 25.69 19.94
N ARG A 764 -7.91 26.52 20.98
CA ARG A 764 -6.63 26.84 21.62
C ARG A 764 -6.23 25.72 22.57
N VAL A 765 -4.95 25.34 22.58
CA VAL A 765 -4.45 24.24 23.42
C VAL A 765 -4.44 24.68 24.90
N GLU A 766 -5.19 23.99 25.77
CA GLU A 766 -5.27 24.32 27.20
C GLU A 766 -3.94 24.09 27.95
N ASP A 767 -3.34 22.90 27.77
CA ASP A 767 -2.04 22.50 28.31
C ASP A 767 -0.98 22.58 27.18
N ALA A 768 -0.71 23.78 26.67
CA ALA A 768 0.20 23.99 25.53
C ALA A 768 1.65 23.52 25.82
N GLU A 769 2.24 22.76 24.90
CA GLU A 769 3.65 22.31 24.96
C GLU A 769 4.57 23.18 24.09
N THR A 770 5.88 23.12 24.35
CA THR A 770 6.93 23.76 23.53
C THR A 770 7.39 22.83 22.42
N TYR A 771 7.67 23.37 21.23
CA TYR A 771 8.25 22.62 20.11
C TYR A 771 9.70 22.17 20.39
N GLU A 772 10.16 21.10 19.74
CA GLU A 772 11.56 20.62 19.84
C GLU A 772 12.51 21.61 19.12
N PRO A 773 13.65 22.03 19.71
CA PRO A 773 14.52 23.02 19.08
C PRO A 773 15.16 22.54 17.77
N PHE A 774 15.30 23.45 16.79
CA PHE A 774 15.83 23.14 15.46
C PHE A 774 16.86 24.15 14.95
N GLU A 775 17.68 23.72 13.99
CA GLU A 775 18.59 24.56 13.20
C GLU A 775 18.57 24.07 11.74
N LEU A 776 17.58 24.54 10.97
CA LEU A 776 17.31 24.08 9.61
C LEU A 776 17.89 25.03 8.56
N ALA A 777 18.23 24.50 7.39
CA ALA A 777 18.74 25.29 6.28
C ALA A 777 17.59 25.90 5.45
N ARG A 778 17.72 27.17 5.06
CA ARG A 778 16.96 27.76 3.96
C ARG A 778 17.52 27.25 2.62
N LEU A 779 16.74 27.37 1.55
CA LEU A 779 17.20 27.02 0.18
C LEU A 779 18.48 27.78 -0.24
N ASP A 780 18.65 29.02 0.21
CA ASP A 780 19.87 29.84 -0.02
C ASP A 780 21.09 29.43 0.83
N GLY A 781 20.94 28.43 1.71
CA GLY A 781 21.99 27.92 2.61
C GLY A 781 22.19 28.71 3.90
N GLU A 782 21.34 29.69 4.21
CA GLU A 782 21.32 30.35 5.52
C GLU A 782 20.63 29.44 6.58
N MET A 783 21.29 29.24 7.72
CA MET A 783 20.73 28.43 8.82
C MET A 783 19.77 29.26 9.68
N VAL A 784 18.55 28.78 9.87
CA VAL A 784 17.54 29.33 10.79
C VAL A 784 17.50 28.49 12.06
N ASN A 785 18.01 29.06 13.15
CA ASN A 785 17.93 28.46 14.48
C ASN A 785 16.66 28.92 15.22
N SER A 786 15.93 27.99 15.82
CA SER A 786 14.61 28.25 16.40
C SER A 786 14.61 29.20 17.60
N SER A 787 15.75 29.40 18.29
CA SER A 787 15.90 30.46 19.30
C SER A 787 15.69 31.87 18.75
N GLY A 788 15.75 32.06 17.43
CA GLY A 788 15.38 33.32 16.77
C GLY A 788 13.88 33.65 16.81
N LEU A 789 13.03 32.69 17.22
CA LEU A 789 11.59 32.86 17.36
C LEU A 789 11.18 33.50 18.71
N GLU A 790 12.06 33.46 19.73
CA GLU A 790 11.75 33.97 21.08
C GLU A 790 11.27 35.43 21.08
N GLY A 791 10.19 35.72 21.80
CA GLY A 791 9.58 37.06 21.93
C GLY A 791 8.63 37.46 20.79
N LYS A 792 8.40 36.59 19.81
CA LYS A 792 7.54 36.81 18.63
C LYS A 792 6.50 35.70 18.48
N VAL A 793 5.42 35.98 17.75
CA VAL A 793 4.51 34.92 17.29
C VAL A 793 5.19 34.21 16.10
N ALA A 794 5.19 32.89 16.06
CA ALA A 794 5.75 32.13 14.93
C ALA A 794 4.71 31.18 14.33
N VAL A 795 4.72 31.08 13.00
CA VAL A 795 3.88 30.15 12.22
C VAL A 795 4.80 29.21 11.47
N LEU A 796 4.74 27.93 11.80
CA LEU A 796 5.55 26.85 11.22
C LEU A 796 4.64 25.94 10.41
N HIS A 797 4.80 25.94 9.08
CA HIS A 797 3.92 25.25 8.13
C HIS A 797 4.64 24.07 7.44
N PHE A 798 4.26 22.85 7.79
CA PHE A 798 4.86 21.60 7.30
C PHE A 798 4.13 21.13 6.03
N TRP A 799 4.85 20.99 4.92
CA TRP A 799 4.33 20.62 3.60
C TRP A 799 5.32 19.77 2.77
N GLY A 800 4.92 19.41 1.55
CA GLY A 800 5.83 18.85 0.53
C GLY A 800 5.21 18.86 -0.87
N THR A 801 6.01 18.80 -1.93
CA THR A 801 5.54 18.87 -3.34
C THR A 801 4.77 17.61 -3.78
N TRP A 802 4.99 16.48 -3.10
CA TRP A 802 4.26 15.23 -3.23
C TRP A 802 2.88 15.27 -2.52
N CYS A 803 2.68 16.19 -1.57
CA CYS A 803 1.46 16.31 -0.78
C CYS A 803 0.38 17.10 -1.54
N GLY A 804 -0.53 16.38 -2.21
CA GLY A 804 -1.66 16.98 -2.94
C GLY A 804 -2.47 18.01 -2.12
N PRO A 805 -2.92 17.71 -0.88
CA PRO A 805 -3.66 18.67 -0.05
C PRO A 805 -2.84 19.90 0.36
N CYS A 806 -1.51 19.80 0.40
CA CYS A 806 -0.62 20.92 0.66
C CYS A 806 -0.55 21.85 -0.55
N ILE A 807 -0.33 21.30 -1.75
CA ILE A 807 -0.26 22.05 -3.03
C ILE A 807 -1.50 22.94 -3.22
N VAL A 808 -2.68 22.45 -2.84
CA VAL A 808 -3.95 23.18 -2.97
C VAL A 808 -4.02 24.40 -2.03
N GLU A 809 -3.16 24.53 -1.01
CA GLU A 809 -3.16 25.66 -0.06
C GLU A 809 -2.00 26.64 -0.15
N LEU A 810 -0.96 26.32 -0.91
CA LEU A 810 0.15 27.24 -1.16
C LEU A 810 -0.24 28.60 -1.78
N PRO A 811 -1.30 28.73 -2.61
CA PRO A 811 -1.76 30.05 -3.07
C PRO A 811 -2.22 30.98 -1.93
N GLU A 812 -3.05 30.48 -1.01
CA GLU A 812 -3.50 31.25 0.15
C GLU A 812 -2.37 31.42 1.19
N TYR A 813 -1.42 30.48 1.26
CA TYR A 813 -0.22 30.61 2.09
C TYR A 813 0.74 31.69 1.59
N GLN A 814 0.87 31.89 0.27
CA GLN A 814 1.62 33.01 -0.32
C GLN A 814 0.96 34.36 0.06
N GLU A 815 -0.37 34.48 -0.04
CA GLU A 815 -1.09 35.69 0.42
C GLU A 815 -0.88 35.96 1.93
N PHE A 816 -0.81 34.90 2.73
CA PHE A 816 -0.52 34.97 4.17
C PHE A 816 0.94 35.35 4.49
N ASP A 817 1.95 34.81 3.77
CA ASP A 817 3.34 35.24 3.92
C ASP A 817 3.49 36.71 3.51
N GLU A 818 2.93 37.13 2.37
CA GLU A 818 2.95 38.54 1.94
C GLU A 818 2.38 39.50 2.99
N ARG A 819 1.35 39.08 3.73
CA ARG A 819 0.75 39.84 4.83
C ARG A 819 1.67 40.01 6.05
N TYR A 820 2.46 38.98 6.40
CA TYR A 820 3.20 38.94 7.67
C TYR A 820 4.74 38.97 7.56
N ARG A 821 5.36 38.65 6.41
CA ARG A 821 6.83 38.56 6.19
C ARG A 821 7.61 39.87 6.39
N HIS A 822 6.91 40.99 6.56
CA HIS A 822 7.51 42.30 6.82
C HIS A 822 7.13 42.86 8.21
N ASP A 823 6.38 42.09 9.01
CA ASP A 823 6.00 42.46 10.36
C ASP A 823 7.12 42.10 11.36
N PRO A 824 7.54 43.02 12.25
CA PRO A 824 8.63 42.75 13.18
C PRO A 824 8.24 41.81 14.33
N GLU A 825 6.96 41.58 14.60
CA GLU A 825 6.45 40.80 15.75
C GLU A 825 6.03 39.36 15.37
N VAL A 826 6.10 39.01 14.08
CA VAL A 826 5.74 37.69 13.54
C VAL A 826 6.94 37.05 12.83
N HIS A 827 7.00 35.72 12.82
CA HIS A 827 7.77 34.92 11.88
C HIS A 827 6.85 33.94 11.15
N VAL A 828 6.97 33.88 9.83
CA VAL A 828 6.34 32.85 8.99
C VAL A 828 7.46 32.03 8.37
N PHE A 829 7.39 30.72 8.52
CA PHE A 829 8.30 29.75 7.91
C PHE A 829 7.51 28.55 7.44
N SER A 830 7.77 28.08 6.22
CA SER A 830 7.36 26.75 5.79
C SER A 830 8.52 25.78 5.89
N ILE A 831 8.22 24.50 6.10
CA ILE A 831 9.17 23.40 6.26
C ILE A 831 8.76 22.34 5.23
N SER A 832 9.62 22.09 4.24
CA SER A 832 9.39 21.05 3.22
C SER A 832 10.20 19.79 3.54
N ASN A 833 9.57 18.62 3.40
CA ASN A 833 10.22 17.31 3.54
C ASN A 833 10.49 16.61 2.19
N ASP A 834 10.60 17.37 1.10
CA ASP A 834 10.97 16.82 -0.21
C ASP A 834 12.44 16.35 -0.24
N GLU A 835 12.74 15.29 -1.00
CA GLU A 835 14.03 14.59 -0.94
C GLU A 835 15.26 15.45 -1.33
N THR A 836 15.06 16.52 -2.12
CA THR A 836 16.14 17.40 -2.59
C THR A 836 15.69 18.86 -2.71
N ASN A 837 16.63 19.79 -2.54
CA ASN A 837 16.39 21.23 -2.73
C ASN A 837 15.88 21.52 -4.15
N GLU A 838 16.41 20.83 -5.17
CA GLU A 838 16.06 21.03 -6.57
C GLU A 838 14.57 20.82 -6.84
N ILE A 839 13.93 19.84 -6.19
CA ILE A 839 12.48 19.59 -6.29
C ILE A 839 11.69 20.81 -5.76
N ILE A 840 12.15 21.39 -4.65
CA ILE A 840 11.51 22.54 -4.00
C ILE A 840 11.71 23.80 -4.86
N GLU A 841 12.93 24.06 -5.33
CA GLU A 841 13.28 25.24 -6.14
C GLU A 841 12.52 25.25 -7.47
N ASP A 842 12.52 24.13 -8.22
CA ASP A 842 11.76 24.02 -9.48
C ASP A 842 10.24 24.13 -9.23
N PHE A 843 9.73 23.60 -8.12
CA PHE A 843 8.32 23.73 -7.78
C PHE A 843 7.91 25.18 -7.43
N LEU A 844 8.67 25.88 -6.59
CA LEU A 844 8.39 27.29 -6.26
C LEU A 844 8.46 28.15 -7.53
N ALA A 845 9.49 27.95 -8.36
CA ALA A 845 9.69 28.69 -9.60
C ALA A 845 8.62 28.40 -10.66
N LYS A 846 8.06 27.17 -10.73
CA LYS A 846 6.94 26.83 -11.62
C LYS A 846 5.63 27.53 -11.22
N ASN A 847 5.44 27.84 -9.94
CA ASN A 847 4.18 28.36 -9.39
C ASN A 847 4.25 29.83 -8.95
N ASP A 848 5.32 30.56 -9.28
CA ASP A 848 5.56 31.97 -8.90
C ASP A 848 5.52 32.26 -7.37
N TYR A 849 5.91 31.29 -6.53
CA TYR A 849 5.95 31.46 -5.06
C TYR A 849 7.28 32.05 -4.55
N ASP A 850 7.25 32.89 -3.50
CA ASP A 850 8.44 33.50 -2.89
C ASP A 850 8.47 33.51 -1.33
N PHE A 851 7.54 32.79 -0.69
CA PHE A 851 7.56 32.55 0.77
C PHE A 851 8.83 31.82 1.24
N THR A 852 9.21 31.97 2.51
CA THR A 852 10.45 31.35 3.03
C THR A 852 10.26 29.87 3.37
N VAL A 853 11.00 29.01 2.67
CA VAL A 853 11.10 27.57 2.94
C VAL A 853 12.37 27.22 3.71
N LEU A 854 12.21 26.34 4.71
CA LEU A 854 13.25 25.58 5.38
C LEU A 854 13.22 24.14 4.87
N VAL A 855 14.39 23.54 4.66
CA VAL A 855 14.54 22.14 4.27
C VAL A 855 14.55 21.28 5.53
N ASP A 856 13.70 20.25 5.57
CA ASP A 856 13.63 19.30 6.69
C ASP A 856 14.85 18.36 6.70
N ASP A 857 15.47 18.18 7.87
CA ASP A 857 16.56 17.22 8.11
C ASP A 857 16.06 15.99 8.89
N GLY A 858 14.79 15.62 8.69
CA GLY A 858 14.04 14.71 9.55
C GLY A 858 13.57 15.35 10.86
N TYR A 859 13.56 16.69 10.94
CA TYR A 859 12.99 17.41 12.08
C TYR A 859 11.48 17.17 12.18
N ALA A 860 10.73 17.11 11.07
CA ALA A 860 9.29 16.84 11.10
C ALA A 860 8.96 15.51 11.80
N GLU A 861 9.75 14.46 11.55
CA GLU A 861 9.63 13.16 12.24
C GLU A 861 9.97 13.28 13.74
N ARG A 862 11.11 13.89 14.08
CA ARG A 862 11.54 14.12 15.49
C ARG A 862 10.53 14.98 16.27
N ALA A 863 9.87 15.90 15.59
CA ALA A 863 8.82 16.79 16.10
C ALA A 863 7.41 16.15 16.04
N ALA A 864 7.32 14.86 15.70
CA ALA A 864 6.09 14.07 15.65
C ALA A 864 4.98 14.58 14.70
N VAL A 865 5.34 15.26 13.60
CA VAL A 865 4.39 15.66 12.55
C VAL A 865 4.01 14.45 11.70
N ARG A 866 2.84 13.86 12.00
CA ARG A 866 2.35 12.62 11.33
C ARG A 866 1.39 12.86 10.16
N ALA A 867 0.99 14.10 9.89
CA ALA A 867 -0.02 14.44 8.90
C ALA A 867 0.38 15.71 8.12
N TRP A 868 -0.04 15.79 6.85
CA TRP A 868 0.40 16.81 5.91
C TRP A 868 -0.82 17.37 5.13
N PRO A 869 -1.00 18.70 5.03
CA PRO A 869 -0.22 19.74 5.71
C PRO A 869 -0.47 19.75 7.23
N THR A 870 0.45 20.31 8.00
CA THR A 870 0.27 20.67 9.41
C THR A 870 0.81 22.08 9.64
N THR A 871 0.14 22.90 10.44
CA THR A 871 0.63 24.23 10.80
C THR A 871 0.55 24.46 12.31
N TRP A 872 1.65 24.94 12.90
CA TRP A 872 1.74 25.31 14.31
C TRP A 872 1.77 26.82 14.48
N PHE A 873 1.00 27.32 15.44
CA PHE A 873 0.96 28.74 15.83
C PHE A 873 1.54 28.86 17.24
N VAL A 874 2.74 29.41 17.29
CA VAL A 874 3.58 29.48 18.49
C VAL A 874 3.53 30.89 19.06
N ASP A 875 3.39 31.02 20.37
CA ASP A 875 3.41 32.32 21.05
C ASP A 875 4.82 32.86 21.33
N ARG A 876 4.86 34.06 21.91
CA ARG A 876 6.08 34.81 22.23
C ARG A 876 6.96 34.13 23.29
N ASP A 877 6.41 33.21 24.08
CA ASP A 877 7.13 32.46 25.12
C ASP A 877 7.56 31.05 24.62
N GLY A 878 7.17 30.67 23.40
CA GLY A 878 7.61 29.45 22.70
C GLY A 878 6.64 28.28 22.75
N TYR A 879 5.40 28.48 23.20
CA TYR A 879 4.39 27.42 23.32
C TYR A 879 3.51 27.33 22.07
N ILE A 880 3.17 26.10 21.66
CA ILE A 880 2.25 25.83 20.54
C ILE A 880 0.81 26.03 21.03
N GLN A 881 0.24 27.19 20.74
CA GLN A 881 -1.09 27.59 21.22
C GLN A 881 -2.23 27.15 20.30
N PHE A 882 -1.96 26.98 19.00
CA PHE A 882 -2.90 26.35 18.06
C PHE A 882 -2.16 25.38 17.13
N VAL A 883 -2.84 24.30 16.76
CA VAL A 883 -2.44 23.38 15.70
C VAL A 883 -3.55 23.35 14.65
N GLN A 884 -3.19 23.42 13.38
CA GLN A 884 -4.05 23.13 12.24
C GLN A 884 -3.51 21.86 11.58
N VAL A 885 -4.25 20.76 11.69
CA VAL A 885 -3.94 19.51 10.97
C VAL A 885 -4.82 19.45 9.73
N GLY A 886 -4.21 19.17 8.58
CA GLY A 886 -4.89 19.17 7.30
C GLY A 886 -5.29 20.56 6.81
N THR A 887 -5.72 20.58 5.55
CA THR A 887 -6.00 21.77 4.74
C THR A 887 -7.05 22.71 5.36
N ALA A 888 -6.72 24.01 5.47
CA ALA A 888 -7.61 25.03 6.04
C ALA A 888 -8.77 25.41 5.08
N LEU A 889 -9.87 26.01 5.54
CA LEU A 889 -11.01 26.34 4.66
C LEU A 889 -10.86 27.72 4.00
N LYS A 890 -10.27 28.68 4.72
CA LYS A 890 -9.87 30.01 4.25
C LYS A 890 -8.54 30.35 4.94
N LEU A 891 -7.43 29.88 4.39
CA LEU A 891 -6.14 29.81 5.08
C LEU A 891 -5.69 31.19 5.59
N ASP A 892 -5.59 32.18 4.71
CA ASP A 892 -5.14 33.53 5.08
C ASP A 892 -5.97 34.14 6.22
N GLU A 893 -7.30 34.02 6.15
CA GLU A 893 -8.21 34.50 7.20
C GLU A 893 -8.06 33.70 8.50
N GLU A 894 -8.11 32.36 8.43
CA GLU A 894 -8.12 31.46 9.58
C GLU A 894 -6.75 31.37 10.27
N PHE A 895 -5.67 31.68 9.56
CA PHE A 895 -4.32 31.81 10.11
C PHE A 895 -4.13 33.21 10.71
N SER A 896 -4.60 34.27 10.04
CA SER A 896 -4.58 35.64 10.58
C SER A 896 -5.29 35.73 11.94
N TRP A 897 -6.48 35.11 12.09
CA TRP A 897 -7.21 35.09 13.37
C TRP A 897 -6.39 34.51 14.53
N ARG A 898 -5.63 33.42 14.28
CA ARG A 898 -4.75 32.81 15.27
C ARG A 898 -3.56 33.72 15.59
N VAL A 899 -2.93 34.33 14.58
CA VAL A 899 -1.81 35.27 14.77
C VAL A 899 -2.24 36.50 15.58
N GLU A 900 -3.39 37.12 15.28
CA GLU A 900 -3.87 38.28 16.04
C GLU A 900 -4.26 37.91 17.49
N ALA A 901 -4.85 36.74 17.73
CA ALA A 901 -5.13 36.26 19.09
C ALA A 901 -3.85 36.17 19.95
N LEU A 902 -2.76 35.64 19.37
CA LEU A 902 -1.44 35.56 20.05
C LEU A 902 -0.71 36.92 20.16
N ARG A 903 -1.20 37.95 19.47
CA ARG A 903 -0.73 39.33 19.64
C ARG A 903 -1.46 40.06 20.75
N GLU A 904 -2.77 39.89 20.90
CA GLU A 904 -3.58 40.62 21.89
C GLU A 904 -3.24 40.26 23.35
N ASP A 905 -2.88 39.00 23.63
CA ASP A 905 -2.50 38.54 24.99
C ASP A 905 -1.35 39.35 25.60
N ALA A 906 -0.42 39.84 24.78
CA ALA A 906 0.72 40.66 25.21
C ALA A 906 0.31 42.00 25.89
N GLY A 907 -0.98 42.38 25.83
CA GLY A 907 -1.53 43.54 26.53
C GLY A 907 -2.03 43.29 27.96
N ASN A 908 -2.07 42.04 28.45
CA ASN A 908 -2.78 41.65 29.69
C ASN A 908 -1.90 41.05 30.82
N HIS A 909 -0.57 41.18 30.75
CA HIS A 909 0.37 40.71 31.80
C HIS A 909 0.95 41.84 32.67
#